data_AF-A0A2A4YV57-F1
#
_entry.id   AF-A0A2A4YV57-F1
#
_cell.length_a   1.000
_cell.length_b   1.000
_cell.length_c   1.000
_cell.angle_alpha   90.00
_cell.angle_beta   90.00
_cell.angle_gamma   90.00
#
_symmetry.space_group_name_H-M   'P 1'
#
loop_
_entity.id
_entity.type
_entity.pdbx_description
1 polymer ?
#
loop_
_entity_poly.entity_id
_entity_poly.type
_entity_poly.pdbx_seq_one_letter_code
_entity_poly.pdbx_strand_id
1 'polypeptide(L)'
;MKGDYTRFTFDSDKEYKGVLKQQGRVDLDSDWNEQQAIQTYYRETVAGDIIGASGAPEHNAGFKVTVDGGVPVFSNGHYYVDGVLCQNNVDEVSILDQPHSPLSKLPDNDGRYIAYLDVFDRNITSLEDDNIREIALNGPDTATRIQNIWQVKLLRVGAPGTAFHCSSNNMGWARLLQGSNVRLAAQAKASAAEDANPCVISPDAGYRRLENQLYRVEIHKGGTHAQATWKWSRNNGAQLAKWIGQDGNTLKISQGNVQAFGGFKNGQWIELIDDVRELREETGTLVRIERVRNNEIIIEPVTATGSMNLADFSSNPKIRGWDSVGELHVNQAGDDDGWILLEDGVQVKFQAGRQKTGDYWVIPARTNTGDVEWPQEGGEPEFLKPHGSDHHYVRLALLDFEGGDWKVTSDCRDLFPALTDLIQLSYVGGDAQGVLPDMSAPNAKLSLAKPVEVGVSRGNSPVSGMLVRFKVRSGNGGLNGGANTQIVVETDAKGIASCRWALDSQMSMQTLDADLLDVSGRVRHMPIRFHAGLERANLVSYDPVNTPELAGSKTVQEAIDALAKINHEGCTTYVVRPGDNWSDVFARIGDDEDAHICFQRGTYLLDEPLRIEGKGNLKVTGAGKGSRIIARSQEVALEFVKCAGVSVRDLYIEAGNAGIQKRITHILGALTIEDVPYVSIRDVVVKCASGTELRRACITVSKDKKALVKDVVPAKCVSIQDCDLTVGHKQNAILLVNVENTKVTGNCIKVGVRSKVLTFEKQLKSPKMRADLRNILVELPAVSEVHIKDGKVNTHKVGSYTLVVKSNVPEYEWDALMRTDPPKAADKKSKASVAKYFDRIAVKVTKKPSMLKSYERNVRALEKDMGDVVFANLVKTPQGESVLRNMLVSGNVKVEEFDEINNADHNVVISYGGNRVSMNSALSEKVWLKMLKSENVKADSNEGLLKEVQGLANRIIIDEGFRNKHAEAKHWFASLAQNNPSVASKGIVCAGSYIGHVFISENVVTGVEDCVHIGVSHRTNNPDELDYAKSVFIQDNVIYMSKPVEKTRGNHGIFVGNAKSIRIKRNEIQFITNDSTAEFQDGIKIHGDLGRMIMVRENVIKGCRVGLRIQALDEGKKVVRQWLAGDNLFLDVSQLMIIAPSILRKVNNISG
;
A
#
# COMPACT_ATOMS: atom_id res chain seq x y z
N MET A 1 -19.22 -39.84 0.55
CA MET A 1 -20.14 -40.53 -0.39
C MET A 1 -19.67 -41.95 -0.68
N LYS A 2 -20.58 -42.93 -0.59
CA LYS A 2 -20.33 -44.36 -0.92
C LYS A 2 -21.31 -44.75 -2.03
N GLY A 3 -20.87 -45.52 -3.01
CA GLY A 3 -21.67 -45.86 -4.20
C GLY A 3 -20.79 -46.21 -5.39
N ASP A 4 -21.41 -46.72 -6.45
CA ASP A 4 -20.72 -47.09 -7.68
C ASP A 4 -20.52 -45.87 -8.55
N TYR A 5 -19.30 -45.34 -8.56
CA TYR A 5 -18.94 -44.15 -9.30
C TYR A 5 -17.63 -44.40 -10.06
N THR A 6 -17.50 -43.80 -11.24
CA THR A 6 -16.28 -43.95 -12.06
C THR A 6 -15.10 -43.18 -11.46
N ARG A 7 -15.36 -41.95 -10.99
CA ARG A 7 -14.42 -41.02 -10.30
C ARG A 7 -15.14 -39.73 -9.89
N PHE A 8 -14.46 -38.92 -9.08
CA PHE A 8 -14.81 -37.52 -8.81
C PHE A 8 -13.71 -36.61 -9.38
N THR A 9 -14.08 -35.65 -10.22
CA THR A 9 -13.14 -34.82 -10.99
C THR A 9 -13.14 -33.34 -10.60
N PHE A 10 -14.08 -32.92 -9.76
CA PHE A 10 -14.19 -31.54 -9.32
C PHE A 10 -12.93 -31.09 -8.57
N ASP A 11 -12.42 -29.93 -8.99
CA ASP A 11 -11.23 -29.30 -8.46
C ASP A 11 -11.47 -27.78 -8.46
N SER A 12 -11.56 -27.20 -7.27
CA SER A 12 -11.87 -25.77 -7.10
C SER A 12 -10.82 -24.87 -7.73
N ASP A 13 -9.56 -25.31 -7.83
CA ASP A 13 -8.44 -24.49 -8.32
C ASP A 13 -8.48 -24.29 -9.85
N LYS A 14 -9.28 -25.10 -10.57
CA LYS A 14 -9.48 -24.97 -12.01
C LYS A 14 -10.56 -23.96 -12.38
N GLU A 15 -11.35 -23.49 -11.41
CA GLU A 15 -12.39 -22.47 -11.59
C GLU A 15 -13.45 -22.79 -12.66
N TYR A 16 -13.71 -24.07 -12.92
CA TYR A 16 -14.75 -24.48 -13.87
C TYR A 16 -16.14 -24.05 -13.40
N LYS A 17 -16.98 -23.57 -14.32
CA LYS A 17 -18.35 -23.09 -14.04
C LYS A 17 -19.45 -24.09 -14.41
N GLY A 18 -19.11 -25.14 -15.14
CA GLY A 18 -20.00 -26.23 -15.45
C GLY A 18 -19.46 -27.15 -16.55
N VAL A 19 -20.21 -28.22 -16.80
CA VAL A 19 -19.90 -29.29 -17.75
C VAL A 19 -20.87 -29.22 -18.92
N LEU A 20 -20.35 -29.32 -20.14
CA LEU A 20 -21.14 -29.25 -21.38
C LEU A 20 -21.21 -30.61 -22.06
N LYS A 21 -22.44 -31.11 -22.24
CA LYS A 21 -22.67 -32.34 -23.01
C LYS A 21 -22.45 -32.10 -24.50
N GLN A 22 -21.54 -32.86 -25.10
CA GLN A 22 -21.26 -32.81 -26.53
C GLN A 22 -22.16 -33.76 -27.32
N GLN A 23 -22.64 -33.30 -28.48
CA GLN A 23 -23.51 -34.09 -29.34
C GLN A 23 -22.81 -35.40 -29.78
N GLY A 24 -23.48 -36.53 -29.57
CA GLY A 24 -23.03 -37.85 -30.03
C GLY A 24 -21.89 -38.47 -29.21
N ARG A 25 -21.51 -37.90 -28.07
CA ARG A 25 -20.54 -38.49 -27.13
C ARG A 25 -21.25 -39.31 -26.05
N VAL A 26 -20.51 -40.23 -25.43
CA VAL A 26 -20.98 -41.07 -24.31
C VAL A 26 -21.11 -40.20 -23.06
N ASP A 27 -22.19 -40.39 -22.31
CA ASP A 27 -22.36 -39.76 -21.00
C ASP A 27 -21.61 -40.55 -19.93
N LEU A 28 -20.91 -39.84 -19.04
CA LEU A 28 -20.26 -40.41 -17.87
C LEU A 28 -20.93 -39.89 -16.60
N ASP A 29 -21.04 -40.73 -15.57
CA ASP A 29 -21.51 -40.33 -14.24
C ASP A 29 -20.60 -39.25 -13.62
N SER A 30 -19.29 -39.32 -13.88
CA SER A 30 -18.32 -38.33 -13.38
C SER A 30 -18.64 -36.91 -13.83
N ASP A 31 -19.11 -36.74 -15.07
CA ASP A 31 -19.43 -35.42 -15.65
C ASP A 31 -20.68 -34.83 -14.98
N TRP A 32 -21.67 -35.67 -14.69
CA TRP A 32 -22.87 -35.26 -13.97
C TRP A 32 -22.56 -34.92 -12.50
N ASN A 33 -21.76 -35.75 -11.84
CA ASN A 33 -21.33 -35.54 -10.46
C ASN A 33 -20.45 -34.29 -10.31
N GLU A 34 -19.54 -34.04 -11.25
CA GLU A 34 -18.72 -32.82 -11.29
C GLU A 34 -19.59 -31.58 -11.46
N GLN A 35 -20.58 -31.61 -12.36
CA GLN A 35 -21.52 -30.51 -12.50
C GLN A 35 -22.24 -30.20 -11.18
N GLN A 36 -22.69 -31.21 -10.41
CA GLN A 36 -23.32 -30.98 -9.10
C GLN A 36 -22.34 -30.37 -8.11
N ALA A 37 -21.12 -30.90 -8.02
CA ALA A 37 -20.09 -30.38 -7.12
C ALA A 37 -19.73 -28.91 -7.43
N ILE A 38 -19.60 -28.55 -8.70
CA ILE A 38 -19.37 -27.16 -9.14
C ILE A 38 -20.50 -26.24 -8.64
N GLN A 39 -21.76 -26.61 -8.87
CA GLN A 39 -22.89 -25.76 -8.47
C GLN A 39 -23.03 -25.64 -6.95
N THR A 40 -22.78 -26.71 -6.21
CA THR A 40 -22.74 -26.70 -4.74
C THR A 40 -21.65 -25.78 -4.23
N TYR A 41 -20.42 -25.92 -4.72
CA TYR A 41 -19.30 -25.05 -4.36
C TYR A 41 -19.60 -23.57 -4.60
N TYR A 42 -20.12 -23.19 -5.77
CA TYR A 42 -20.46 -21.80 -6.04
C TYR A 42 -21.59 -21.28 -5.14
N ARG A 43 -22.64 -22.06 -4.92
CA ARG A 43 -23.78 -21.65 -4.08
C ARG A 43 -23.34 -21.40 -2.64
N GLU A 44 -22.58 -22.31 -2.06
CA GLU A 44 -22.11 -22.22 -0.69
C GLU A 44 -21.03 -21.15 -0.53
N THR A 45 -20.09 -21.04 -1.46
CA THR A 45 -19.07 -19.97 -1.44
C THR A 45 -19.72 -18.59 -1.51
N VAL A 46 -20.67 -18.38 -2.45
CA VAL A 46 -21.38 -17.09 -2.56
C VAL A 46 -22.20 -16.79 -1.31
N ALA A 47 -22.88 -17.78 -0.73
CA ALA A 47 -23.61 -17.60 0.51
C ALA A 47 -22.67 -17.25 1.69
N GLY A 48 -21.53 -17.93 1.79
CA GLY A 48 -20.50 -17.66 2.79
C GLY A 48 -19.88 -16.27 2.65
N ASP A 49 -19.61 -15.81 1.43
CA ASP A 49 -19.07 -14.47 1.16
C ASP A 49 -20.06 -13.34 1.51
N ILE A 50 -21.37 -13.58 1.34
CA ILE A 50 -22.42 -12.58 1.61
C ILE A 50 -22.81 -12.54 3.09
N ILE A 51 -22.98 -13.71 3.71
CA ILE A 51 -23.49 -13.84 5.09
C ILE A 51 -22.35 -13.82 6.11
N GLY A 52 -21.16 -14.31 5.72
CA GLY A 52 -20.05 -14.61 6.60
C GLY A 52 -20.00 -16.09 6.99
N ALA A 53 -19.15 -16.43 7.97
CA ALA A 53 -18.98 -17.80 8.46
C ALA A 53 -20.28 -18.42 9.01
N SER A 54 -21.20 -17.59 9.51
CA SER A 54 -22.50 -18.07 9.97
C SER A 54 -23.51 -16.94 10.07
N GLY A 55 -24.81 -17.25 10.00
CA GLY A 55 -25.84 -16.30 10.37
C GLY A 55 -27.27 -16.73 10.05
N ALA A 56 -28.24 -16.12 10.73
CA ALA A 56 -29.66 -16.32 10.48
C ALA A 56 -30.33 -15.05 9.93
N PRO A 57 -31.18 -15.15 8.90
CA PRO A 57 -31.90 -14.00 8.37
C PRO A 57 -32.91 -13.50 9.40
N GLU A 58 -32.88 -12.22 9.77
CA GLU A 58 -33.71 -11.65 10.85
C GLU A 58 -35.20 -12.01 10.76
N HIS A 59 -35.77 -11.96 9.55
CA HIS A 59 -37.21 -12.22 9.32
C HIS A 59 -37.59 -13.70 9.30
N ASN A 60 -36.61 -14.60 9.38
CA ASN A 60 -36.83 -16.05 9.43
C ASN A 60 -35.75 -16.74 10.25
N ALA A 61 -35.37 -16.14 11.39
CA ALA A 61 -34.19 -16.56 12.13
C ALA A 61 -34.43 -17.85 12.92
N GLY A 62 -33.77 -18.94 12.52
CA GLY A 62 -33.91 -20.26 13.13
C GLY A 62 -32.99 -20.55 14.29
N PHE A 63 -33.25 -21.67 14.97
CA PHE A 63 -32.35 -22.28 15.96
C PHE A 63 -32.11 -21.45 17.23
N LYS A 64 -33.03 -20.55 17.59
CA LYS A 64 -32.95 -19.82 18.86
C LYS A 64 -33.10 -20.81 20.01
N VAL A 65 -32.07 -20.94 20.85
CA VAL A 65 -32.13 -21.85 22.00
C VAL A 65 -32.88 -21.19 23.16
N THR A 66 -33.87 -21.90 23.68
CA THR A 66 -34.61 -21.60 24.92
C THR A 66 -34.66 -22.85 25.79
N VAL A 67 -35.27 -22.79 26.97
CA VAL A 67 -35.52 -23.97 27.81
C VAL A 67 -37.01 -24.06 28.05
N ASP A 68 -37.60 -25.20 27.69
CA ASP A 68 -38.98 -25.53 27.98
C ASP A 68 -39.04 -26.89 28.70
N GLY A 69 -39.89 -27.01 29.72
CA GLY A 69 -40.00 -28.23 30.53
C GLY A 69 -38.68 -28.71 31.17
N GLY A 70 -37.69 -27.84 31.38
CA GLY A 70 -36.36 -28.19 31.90
C GLY A 70 -35.39 -28.76 30.84
N VAL A 71 -35.75 -28.73 29.56
CA VAL A 71 -34.94 -29.24 28.44
C VAL A 71 -34.60 -28.11 27.47
N PRO A 72 -33.36 -28.03 26.95
CA PRO A 72 -33.05 -27.09 25.88
C PRO A 72 -33.86 -27.40 24.61
N VAL A 73 -34.55 -26.40 24.09
CA VAL A 73 -35.35 -26.44 22.86
C VAL A 73 -34.89 -25.35 21.90
N PHE A 74 -35.22 -25.46 20.61
CA PHE A 74 -34.87 -24.44 19.63
C PHE A 74 -35.91 -24.17 18.54
N SER A 75 -35.96 -22.91 18.09
CA SER A 75 -37.03 -22.38 17.23
C SER A 75 -36.95 -22.82 15.76
N ASN A 76 -38.09 -22.76 15.06
CA ASN A 76 -38.17 -22.82 13.60
C ASN A 76 -37.38 -21.69 12.91
N GLY A 77 -37.02 -21.91 11.65
CA GLY A 77 -36.41 -20.91 10.76
C GLY A 77 -35.17 -21.41 10.02
N HIS A 78 -34.40 -20.46 9.49
CA HIS A 78 -33.18 -20.70 8.72
C HIS A 78 -31.93 -20.28 9.49
N TYR A 79 -30.84 -21.00 9.25
CA TYR A 79 -29.50 -20.66 9.70
C TYR A 79 -28.49 -21.11 8.66
N TYR A 80 -27.49 -20.29 8.37
CA TYR A 80 -26.41 -20.62 7.44
C TYR A 80 -25.12 -20.88 8.22
N VAL A 81 -24.38 -21.92 7.83
CA VAL A 81 -23.06 -22.26 8.40
C VAL A 81 -22.09 -22.50 7.26
N ASP A 82 -21.07 -21.66 7.13
CA ASP A 82 -20.12 -21.65 6.00
C ASP A 82 -20.83 -21.70 4.62
N GLY A 83 -21.96 -21.00 4.51
CA GLY A 83 -22.78 -20.97 3.30
C GLY A 83 -23.80 -22.11 3.15
N VAL A 84 -23.73 -23.16 3.97
CA VAL A 84 -24.68 -24.28 3.97
C VAL A 84 -25.98 -23.87 4.67
N LEU A 85 -27.12 -23.99 3.98
CA LEU A 85 -28.44 -23.71 4.55
C LEU A 85 -28.90 -24.84 5.47
N CYS A 86 -29.17 -24.50 6.72
CA CYS A 86 -29.86 -25.33 7.71
C CYS A 86 -31.28 -24.82 7.91
N GLN A 87 -32.26 -25.71 7.82
CA GLN A 87 -33.67 -25.37 7.94
C GLN A 87 -34.34 -26.22 9.02
N ASN A 88 -34.88 -25.56 10.05
CA ASN A 88 -35.77 -26.16 11.01
C ASN A 88 -37.23 -25.77 10.67
N ASN A 89 -38.04 -26.78 10.32
CA ASN A 89 -39.44 -26.59 9.93
C ASN A 89 -40.43 -26.88 11.08
N VAL A 90 -39.94 -27.14 12.29
CA VAL A 90 -40.76 -27.39 13.47
C VAL A 90 -40.69 -26.17 14.37
N ASP A 91 -41.85 -25.65 14.79
CA ASP A 91 -41.99 -24.41 15.57
C ASP A 91 -41.04 -24.37 16.79
N GLU A 92 -41.00 -25.46 17.55
CA GLU A 92 -40.05 -25.66 18.64
C GLU A 92 -39.74 -27.16 18.77
N VAL A 93 -38.46 -27.52 18.88
CA VAL A 93 -38.03 -28.91 19.01
C VAL A 93 -36.97 -29.06 20.09
N SER A 94 -37.05 -30.12 20.89
CA SER A 94 -36.07 -30.40 21.94
C SER A 94 -34.76 -30.92 21.35
N ILE A 95 -33.66 -30.69 22.06
CA ILE A 95 -32.35 -31.23 21.66
C ILE A 95 -32.31 -32.76 21.63
N LEU A 96 -33.23 -33.45 22.30
CA LEU A 96 -33.35 -34.92 22.24
C LEU A 96 -34.22 -35.37 21.06
N ASP A 97 -35.26 -34.61 20.72
CA ASP A 97 -36.26 -34.97 19.71
C ASP A 97 -35.98 -34.39 18.31
N GLN A 98 -34.86 -33.68 18.17
CA GLN A 98 -34.45 -33.13 16.89
C GLN A 98 -34.31 -34.22 15.81
N PRO A 99 -34.58 -33.89 14.52
CA PRO A 99 -34.25 -34.80 13.42
C PRO A 99 -32.79 -35.25 13.51
N HIS A 100 -32.55 -36.54 13.28
CA HIS A 100 -31.20 -37.10 13.30
C HIS A 100 -30.44 -36.88 14.63
N SER A 101 -31.16 -36.87 15.76
CA SER A 101 -30.60 -36.56 17.08
C SER A 101 -29.32 -37.33 17.44
N PRO A 102 -28.23 -36.62 17.80
CA PRO A 102 -26.98 -37.26 18.21
C PRO A 102 -26.99 -37.72 19.67
N LEU A 103 -27.95 -37.27 20.48
CA LEU A 103 -27.98 -37.51 21.93
C LEU A 103 -29.07 -38.54 22.28
N SER A 104 -28.71 -39.52 23.11
CA SER A 104 -29.68 -40.43 23.74
C SER A 104 -30.15 -39.95 25.11
N LYS A 105 -29.37 -39.08 25.76
CA LYS A 105 -29.72 -38.40 27.02
C LYS A 105 -28.99 -37.05 27.11
N LEU A 106 -29.52 -36.16 27.94
CA LEU A 106 -28.82 -34.92 28.29
C LEU A 106 -27.60 -35.19 29.21
N PRO A 107 -26.58 -34.33 29.18
CA PRO A 107 -25.53 -34.32 30.19
C PRO A 107 -26.13 -34.12 31.59
N ASP A 108 -25.60 -34.85 32.57
CA ASP A 108 -26.04 -34.87 33.97
C ASP A 108 -25.03 -34.24 34.95
N ASN A 109 -23.95 -33.66 34.43
CA ASN A 109 -22.90 -33.03 35.22
C ASN A 109 -23.09 -31.51 35.25
N ASP A 110 -23.13 -30.89 36.42
CA ASP A 110 -23.19 -29.43 36.55
C ASP A 110 -22.07 -28.77 35.72
N GLY A 111 -22.41 -27.72 34.97
CA GLY A 111 -21.45 -27.07 34.08
C GLY A 111 -22.01 -25.94 33.25
N ARG A 112 -21.09 -25.17 32.66
CA ARG A 112 -21.38 -24.29 31.53
C ARG A 112 -21.18 -25.06 30.23
N TYR A 113 -22.14 -24.93 29.32
CA TYR A 113 -22.19 -25.61 28.03
C TYR A 113 -22.34 -24.62 26.87
N ILE A 114 -21.75 -24.98 25.74
CA ILE A 114 -22.07 -24.41 24.43
C ILE A 114 -23.11 -25.32 23.79
N ALA A 115 -24.27 -24.78 23.41
CA ALA A 115 -25.10 -25.40 22.37
C ALA A 115 -24.54 -24.96 21.01
N TYR A 116 -24.20 -25.92 20.17
CA TYR A 116 -23.62 -25.66 18.85
C TYR A 116 -24.31 -26.50 17.77
N LEU A 117 -24.34 -25.97 16.56
CA LEU A 117 -24.82 -26.65 15.37
C LEU A 117 -23.63 -27.32 14.67
N ASP A 118 -23.79 -28.60 14.35
CA ASP A 118 -22.87 -29.44 13.57
C ASP A 118 -23.55 -29.80 12.25
N VAL A 119 -22.96 -29.40 11.13
CA VAL A 119 -23.56 -29.46 9.80
C VAL A 119 -22.66 -30.24 8.86
N PHE A 120 -23.19 -31.25 8.17
CA PHE A 120 -22.41 -32.11 7.28
C PHE A 120 -23.29 -32.83 6.26
N ASP A 121 -22.69 -33.32 5.19
CA ASP A 121 -23.38 -34.05 4.14
C ASP A 121 -23.50 -35.55 4.42
N ARG A 122 -24.70 -36.09 4.19
CA ARG A 122 -25.00 -37.52 4.24
C ARG A 122 -25.44 -38.06 2.88
N ASN A 123 -24.87 -39.20 2.48
CA ASN A 123 -25.29 -39.90 1.27
C ASN A 123 -26.47 -40.84 1.56
N ILE A 124 -27.55 -40.67 0.82
CA ILE A 124 -28.80 -41.43 0.92
C ILE A 124 -28.97 -42.31 -0.32
N THR A 125 -29.25 -43.58 -0.11
CA THR A 125 -29.57 -44.56 -1.16
C THR A 125 -31.03 -44.99 -1.03
N SER A 126 -31.48 -45.78 -2.00
CA SER A 126 -32.80 -46.40 -1.96
C SER A 126 -33.06 -47.31 -0.74
N LEU A 127 -32.02 -47.68 0.02
CA LEU A 127 -32.17 -48.49 1.24
C LEU A 127 -32.59 -47.67 2.46
N GLU A 128 -32.20 -46.39 2.51
CA GLU A 128 -32.62 -45.45 3.55
C GLU A 128 -33.93 -44.75 3.19
N ASP A 129 -34.16 -44.44 1.90
CA ASP A 129 -35.41 -43.86 1.40
C ASP A 129 -35.92 -44.65 0.19
N ASP A 130 -36.92 -45.51 0.41
CA ASP A 130 -37.51 -46.33 -0.65
C ASP A 130 -38.16 -45.49 -1.77
N ASN A 131 -38.47 -44.21 -1.55
CA ASN A 131 -39.15 -43.34 -2.53
C ASN A 131 -38.23 -42.85 -3.65
N ILE A 132 -36.90 -42.87 -3.47
CA ILE A 132 -35.99 -42.43 -4.53
C ILE A 132 -35.73 -43.53 -5.58
N ARG A 133 -36.20 -44.76 -5.33
CA ARG A 133 -36.07 -45.90 -6.24
C ARG A 133 -37.13 -45.86 -7.35
N GLU A 134 -36.70 -46.07 -8.60
CA GLU A 134 -37.63 -46.27 -9.72
C GLU A 134 -38.19 -47.70 -9.69
N ILE A 135 -39.49 -47.82 -9.39
CA ILE A 135 -40.18 -49.10 -9.25
C ILE A 135 -40.23 -49.85 -10.59
N ALA A 136 -40.27 -49.14 -11.73
CA ALA A 136 -40.31 -49.73 -13.06
C ALA A 136 -39.05 -50.54 -13.42
N LEU A 137 -37.90 -50.26 -12.78
CA LEU A 137 -36.64 -50.97 -13.05
C LEU A 137 -36.47 -52.26 -12.25
N ASN A 138 -37.44 -52.61 -11.40
CA ASN A 138 -37.50 -53.87 -10.65
C ASN A 138 -36.25 -54.16 -9.80
N GLY A 139 -35.66 -53.13 -9.15
CA GLY A 139 -34.67 -53.32 -8.08
C GLY A 139 -33.35 -52.51 -8.12
N PRO A 140 -32.76 -52.14 -9.27
CA PRO A 140 -31.49 -51.41 -9.31
C PRO A 140 -31.61 -49.98 -8.75
N ASP A 141 -30.60 -49.55 -7.99
CA ASP A 141 -30.44 -48.14 -7.64
C ASP A 141 -29.85 -47.37 -8.82
N THR A 142 -30.51 -46.28 -9.22
CA THR A 142 -30.08 -45.47 -10.38
C THR A 142 -29.26 -44.25 -9.99
N ALA A 143 -29.53 -43.65 -8.82
CA ALA A 143 -28.89 -42.43 -8.37
C ALA A 143 -29.17 -42.19 -6.88
N THR A 144 -28.13 -41.83 -6.13
CA THR A 144 -28.18 -41.49 -4.71
C THR A 144 -28.55 -40.01 -4.49
N ARG A 145 -28.75 -39.59 -3.24
CA ARG A 145 -28.95 -38.19 -2.85
C ARG A 145 -27.92 -37.76 -1.81
N ILE A 146 -27.56 -36.49 -1.83
CA ILE A 146 -26.88 -35.83 -0.73
C ILE A 146 -27.95 -35.13 0.11
N GLN A 147 -27.94 -35.38 1.41
CA GLN A 147 -28.81 -34.76 2.39
C GLN A 147 -27.95 -33.92 3.35
N ASN A 148 -28.26 -32.63 3.46
CA ASN A 148 -27.66 -31.76 4.46
C ASN A 148 -28.18 -32.16 5.84
N ILE A 149 -27.28 -32.65 6.70
CA ILE A 149 -27.58 -32.96 8.09
C ILE A 149 -27.21 -31.78 8.95
N TRP A 150 -28.06 -31.47 9.92
CA TRP A 150 -27.76 -30.54 10.99
C TRP A 150 -28.08 -31.21 12.33
N GLN A 151 -27.24 -30.99 13.33
CA GLN A 151 -27.41 -31.52 14.67
C GLN A 151 -27.01 -30.46 15.71
N VAL A 152 -27.90 -30.18 16.66
CA VAL A 152 -27.58 -29.37 17.84
C VAL A 152 -26.97 -30.27 18.92
N LYS A 153 -25.75 -29.96 19.32
CA LYS A 153 -24.96 -30.71 20.32
C LYS A 153 -24.56 -29.81 21.49
N LEU A 154 -24.17 -30.42 22.61
CA LEU A 154 -23.72 -29.72 23.82
C LEU A 154 -22.25 -30.02 24.10
N LEU A 155 -21.45 -28.97 24.30
CA LEU A 155 -20.04 -29.08 24.71
C LEU A 155 -19.83 -28.40 26.06
N ARG A 156 -19.41 -29.16 27.09
CA ARG A 156 -19.07 -28.59 28.40
C ARG A 156 -17.76 -27.79 28.31
N VAL A 157 -17.78 -26.56 28.80
CA VAL A 157 -16.62 -25.64 28.78
C VAL A 157 -16.09 -25.24 30.15
N GLY A 158 -16.84 -25.51 31.23
CA GLY A 158 -16.42 -25.19 32.59
C GLY A 158 -17.49 -25.54 33.63
N ALA A 159 -17.28 -25.12 34.87
CA ALA A 159 -18.30 -25.13 35.91
C ALA A 159 -19.40 -24.08 35.62
N PRO A 160 -20.60 -24.18 36.23
CA PRO A 160 -21.63 -23.14 36.10
C PRO A 160 -21.07 -21.75 36.44
N GLY A 161 -21.49 -20.71 35.72
CA GLY A 161 -21.02 -19.34 35.96
C GLY A 161 -19.58 -19.04 35.53
N THR A 162 -18.83 -19.99 34.97
CA THR A 162 -17.49 -19.75 34.41
C THR A 162 -17.51 -18.57 33.43
N ALA A 163 -16.58 -17.61 33.55
CA ALA A 163 -16.47 -16.45 32.67
C ALA A 163 -16.10 -16.86 31.23
N PHE A 164 -17.10 -17.29 30.48
CA PHE A 164 -17.04 -17.74 29.09
C PHE A 164 -18.15 -17.06 28.31
N HIS A 165 -17.82 -16.44 27.17
CA HIS A 165 -18.73 -15.70 26.30
C HIS A 165 -18.76 -16.35 24.91
N CYS A 166 -19.70 -15.95 24.03
CA CYS A 166 -19.89 -16.57 22.72
C CYS A 166 -18.64 -16.54 21.82
N SER A 167 -17.76 -15.55 22.00
CA SER A 167 -16.48 -15.44 21.29
C SER A 167 -15.30 -16.12 21.99
N SER A 168 -15.49 -16.66 23.19
CA SER A 168 -14.44 -17.35 23.94
C SER A 168 -14.05 -18.66 23.25
N ASN A 169 -12.76 -19.00 23.35
CA ASN A 169 -12.23 -20.24 22.81
C ASN A 169 -11.69 -21.13 23.95
N ASN A 170 -11.92 -22.44 23.84
CA ASN A 170 -11.32 -23.44 24.72
C ASN A 170 -10.77 -24.59 23.89
N MET A 171 -9.96 -25.46 24.51
CA MET A 171 -9.40 -26.62 23.80
C MET A 171 -10.47 -27.53 23.20
N GLY A 172 -11.64 -27.67 23.85
CA GLY A 172 -12.75 -28.47 23.33
C GLY A 172 -13.29 -27.93 22.01
N TRP A 173 -13.59 -26.62 21.95
CA TRP A 173 -14.08 -25.95 20.75
C TRP A 173 -13.02 -25.93 19.65
N ALA A 174 -11.78 -25.58 19.98
CA ALA A 174 -10.66 -25.60 19.04
C ALA A 174 -10.45 -26.99 18.41
N ARG A 175 -10.68 -28.06 19.18
CA ARG A 175 -10.55 -29.45 18.73
C ARG A 175 -11.65 -29.88 17.74
N LEU A 176 -12.83 -29.27 17.79
CA LEU A 176 -13.89 -29.44 16.79
C LEU A 176 -13.50 -28.75 15.48
N LEU A 177 -13.12 -27.47 15.56
CA LEU A 177 -12.74 -26.66 14.40
C LEU A 177 -11.50 -27.19 13.66
N GLN A 178 -10.54 -27.80 14.37
CA GLN A 178 -9.34 -28.34 13.74
C GLN A 178 -9.61 -29.58 12.87
N GLY A 179 -10.70 -30.30 13.12
CA GLY A 179 -11.07 -31.49 12.36
C GLY A 179 -9.99 -32.59 12.36
N SER A 180 -9.96 -33.36 11.27
CA SER A 180 -8.94 -34.36 10.96
C SER A 180 -7.78 -33.71 10.18
N ASN A 181 -6.55 -34.10 10.48
CA ASN A 181 -5.36 -33.60 9.77
C ASN A 181 -4.47 -34.71 9.20
N VAL A 182 -4.99 -35.94 9.14
CA VAL A 182 -4.36 -37.05 8.41
C VAL A 182 -4.33 -36.76 6.91
N ARG A 183 -3.29 -37.23 6.23
CA ARG A 183 -3.19 -37.21 4.77
C ARG A 183 -2.79 -38.58 4.25
N LEU A 184 -3.17 -38.87 3.02
CA LEU A 184 -2.84 -40.11 2.33
C LEU A 184 -2.22 -39.80 0.98
N ALA A 185 -1.27 -40.61 0.56
CA ALA A 185 -0.76 -40.66 -0.81
C ALA A 185 -1.07 -42.04 -1.41
N ALA A 186 -1.33 -42.12 -2.71
CA ALA A 186 -1.60 -43.36 -3.42
C ALA A 186 -0.75 -43.46 -4.70
N GLN A 187 -0.36 -44.68 -5.06
CA GLN A 187 0.39 -44.96 -6.29
C GLN A 187 0.06 -46.35 -6.83
N ALA A 188 0.36 -46.58 -8.12
CA ALA A 188 0.43 -47.92 -8.67
C ALA A 188 1.90 -48.28 -8.92
N LYS A 189 2.36 -49.40 -8.35
CA LYS A 189 3.74 -49.87 -8.51
C LYS A 189 3.76 -51.38 -8.74
N ALA A 190 4.51 -51.81 -9.74
CA ALA A 190 4.70 -53.22 -10.03
C ALA A 190 5.38 -53.91 -8.82
N SER A 191 4.68 -54.86 -8.20
CA SER A 191 5.25 -55.72 -7.16
C SER A 191 6.07 -56.84 -7.79
N ALA A 192 7.23 -57.19 -7.21
CA ALA A 192 8.21 -58.13 -7.77
C ALA A 192 7.81 -59.63 -7.76
N ALA A 193 6.53 -60.00 -7.66
CA ALA A 193 6.10 -61.40 -7.55
C ALA A 193 4.88 -61.80 -8.41
N GLU A 194 5.14 -62.87 -9.19
CA GLU A 194 4.31 -63.94 -9.77
C GLU A 194 3.42 -63.78 -11.02
N ASP A 195 3.67 -64.76 -11.91
CA ASP A 195 2.99 -65.42 -13.03
C ASP A 195 2.54 -64.70 -14.32
N ALA A 196 3.33 -64.97 -15.37
CA ALA A 196 3.07 -64.70 -16.77
C ALA A 196 1.97 -65.62 -17.33
N ASN A 197 0.74 -65.12 -17.39
CA ASN A 197 -0.34 -65.69 -18.18
C ASN A 197 -0.65 -64.74 -19.37
N PRO A 198 -0.91 -65.18 -20.61
CA PRO A 198 -0.99 -64.29 -21.79
C PRO A 198 -2.22 -63.37 -21.86
N CYS A 199 -3.03 -63.30 -20.80
CA CYS A 199 -4.13 -62.35 -20.60
C CYS A 199 -3.77 -61.24 -19.59
N VAL A 200 -2.48 -61.10 -19.25
CA VAL A 200 -1.96 -60.18 -18.24
C VAL A 200 -1.42 -58.92 -18.93
N ILE A 201 -1.86 -57.77 -18.42
CA ILE A 201 -1.33 -56.43 -18.71
C ILE A 201 0.20 -56.45 -18.50
N SER A 202 0.97 -55.64 -19.24
CA SER A 202 2.45 -55.64 -19.20
C SER A 202 3.00 -55.85 -17.78
N PRO A 203 4.02 -56.72 -17.58
CA PRO A 203 4.70 -56.88 -16.28
C PRO A 203 5.23 -55.57 -15.68
N ASP A 204 5.43 -54.55 -16.52
CA ASP A 204 5.89 -53.21 -16.15
C ASP A 204 4.76 -52.25 -15.72
N ALA A 205 3.49 -52.63 -15.88
CA ALA A 205 2.36 -51.78 -15.48
C ALA A 205 2.17 -51.78 -13.95
N GLY A 206 1.97 -50.58 -13.38
CA GLY A 206 1.74 -50.42 -11.95
C GLY A 206 0.44 -51.07 -11.47
N TYR A 207 -0.65 -50.92 -12.20
CA TYR A 207 -1.97 -51.50 -11.93
C TYR A 207 -2.30 -52.63 -12.91
N ARG A 208 -2.68 -53.80 -12.39
CA ARG A 208 -2.69 -55.06 -13.16
C ARG A 208 -4.06 -55.71 -13.40
N ARG A 209 -5.18 -55.07 -13.01
CA ARG A 209 -6.53 -55.59 -13.31
C ARG A 209 -7.05 -55.14 -14.66
N LEU A 210 -7.92 -55.97 -15.24
CA LEU A 210 -8.61 -55.71 -16.50
C LEU A 210 -9.76 -54.69 -16.36
N GLU A 211 -10.30 -54.51 -15.15
CA GLU A 211 -11.36 -53.56 -14.87
C GLU A 211 -10.83 -52.21 -14.36
N ASN A 212 -11.50 -51.13 -14.75
CA ASN A 212 -11.36 -49.85 -14.06
C ASN A 212 -12.03 -49.93 -12.69
N GLN A 213 -11.41 -49.34 -11.67
CA GLN A 213 -11.87 -49.42 -10.29
C GLN A 213 -11.86 -48.04 -9.63
N LEU A 214 -12.69 -47.87 -8.59
CA LEU A 214 -12.66 -46.70 -7.71
C LEU A 214 -12.42 -47.19 -6.28
N TYR A 215 -11.15 -47.31 -5.91
CA TYR A 215 -10.77 -47.74 -4.57
C TYR A 215 -11.20 -46.70 -3.54
N ARG A 216 -11.65 -47.15 -2.38
CA ARG A 216 -11.92 -46.32 -1.20
C ARG A 216 -11.09 -46.83 -0.04
N VAL A 217 -10.34 -45.93 0.56
CA VAL A 217 -9.66 -46.14 1.86
C VAL A 217 -10.41 -45.32 2.90
N GLU A 218 -10.88 -45.94 3.97
CA GLU A 218 -11.69 -45.30 5.02
C GLU A 218 -11.13 -45.62 6.41
N ILE A 219 -11.01 -44.60 7.25
CA ILE A 219 -10.72 -44.77 8.67
C ILE A 219 -11.93 -45.42 9.33
N HIS A 220 -11.74 -46.64 9.83
CA HIS A 220 -12.77 -47.37 10.55
C HIS A 220 -12.90 -46.84 11.97
N LYS A 221 -11.82 -46.84 12.74
CA LYS A 221 -11.79 -46.29 14.11
C LYS A 221 -10.83 -45.11 14.18
N GLY A 222 -11.35 -43.92 14.47
CA GLY A 222 -10.56 -42.72 14.68
C GLY A 222 -9.69 -42.79 15.94
N GLY A 223 -8.72 -41.87 16.04
CA GLY A 223 -7.78 -41.85 17.16
C GLY A 223 -6.51 -41.06 16.88
N THR A 224 -5.50 -41.31 17.71
CA THR A 224 -4.11 -40.97 17.36
C THR A 224 -3.61 -41.94 16.28
N HIS A 225 -2.56 -41.57 15.55
CA HIS A 225 -1.99 -42.39 14.47
C HIS A 225 -1.65 -43.83 14.88
N ALA A 226 -1.28 -44.07 16.16
CA ALA A 226 -0.98 -45.40 16.69
C ALA A 226 -2.22 -46.23 17.04
N GLN A 227 -3.38 -45.59 17.20
CA GLN A 227 -4.64 -46.23 17.62
C GLN A 227 -5.62 -46.38 16.47
N ALA A 228 -5.53 -45.52 15.45
CA ALA A 228 -6.49 -45.49 14.37
C ALA A 228 -6.42 -46.77 13.54
N THR A 229 -7.60 -47.28 13.17
CA THR A 229 -7.74 -48.40 12.24
C THR A 229 -8.45 -47.96 10.98
N TRP A 230 -8.23 -48.69 9.89
CA TRP A 230 -8.75 -48.40 8.57
C TRP A 230 -9.18 -49.67 7.86
N LYS A 231 -10.01 -49.49 6.84
CA LYS A 231 -10.60 -50.52 5.97
C LYS A 231 -10.62 -49.98 4.55
N TRP A 232 -10.74 -50.86 3.57
CA TRP A 232 -10.78 -50.44 2.18
C TRP A 232 -11.69 -51.32 1.33
N SER A 233 -12.13 -50.75 0.21
CA SER A 233 -12.94 -51.45 -0.79
C SER A 233 -12.50 -51.04 -2.19
N ARG A 234 -12.47 -51.98 -3.14
CA ARG A 234 -12.15 -51.70 -4.55
C ARG A 234 -13.27 -50.98 -5.32
N ASN A 235 -14.51 -51.05 -4.84
CA ASN A 235 -15.71 -50.50 -5.49
C ASN A 235 -16.32 -49.35 -4.68
N ASN A 236 -15.51 -48.49 -4.07
CA ASN A 236 -15.94 -47.37 -3.23
C ASN A 236 -16.95 -47.73 -2.11
N GLY A 237 -16.89 -48.98 -1.62
CA GLY A 237 -17.83 -49.51 -0.65
C GLY A 237 -19.27 -49.63 -1.17
N ALA A 238 -19.50 -49.72 -2.49
CA ALA A 238 -20.83 -49.74 -3.10
C ALA A 238 -21.68 -50.97 -2.75
N GLN A 239 -21.05 -52.10 -2.39
CA GLN A 239 -21.76 -53.33 -2.04
C GLN A 239 -22.49 -53.17 -0.69
N LEU A 240 -23.82 -53.05 -0.77
CA LEU A 240 -24.67 -52.71 0.37
C LEU A 240 -25.99 -53.49 0.34
N ALA A 241 -26.45 -53.95 1.50
CA ALA A 241 -27.75 -54.60 1.67
C ALA A 241 -28.46 -54.15 2.95
N LYS A 242 -29.80 -54.14 2.94
CA LYS A 242 -30.59 -53.97 4.16
C LYS A 242 -30.54 -55.24 5.00
N TRP A 243 -30.28 -55.10 6.30
CA TRP A 243 -30.29 -56.21 7.26
C TRP A 243 -31.70 -56.35 7.83
N ILE A 244 -32.47 -57.32 7.35
CA ILE A 244 -33.92 -57.41 7.59
C ILE A 244 -34.30 -58.41 8.68
N GLY A 245 -33.36 -59.25 9.12
CA GLY A 245 -33.61 -60.24 10.15
C GLY A 245 -32.34 -61.00 10.54
N GLN A 246 -32.43 -61.79 11.60
CA GLN A 246 -31.31 -62.59 12.10
C GLN A 246 -31.83 -63.86 12.79
N ASP A 247 -31.13 -64.97 12.61
CA ASP A 247 -31.33 -66.22 13.35
C ASP A 247 -29.95 -66.75 13.81
N GLY A 248 -29.63 -66.55 15.09
CA GLY A 248 -28.29 -66.78 15.63
C GLY A 248 -27.21 -66.02 14.84
N ASN A 249 -26.29 -66.75 14.23
CA ASN A 249 -25.20 -66.18 13.40
C ASN A 249 -25.60 -66.03 11.92
N THR A 250 -26.86 -66.25 11.58
CA THR A 250 -27.36 -66.13 10.20
C THR A 250 -28.06 -64.78 10.03
N LEU A 251 -27.46 -63.88 9.27
CA LEU A 251 -28.02 -62.57 8.92
C LEU A 251 -28.88 -62.69 7.66
N LYS A 252 -30.11 -62.20 7.70
CA LYS A 252 -31.03 -62.16 6.55
C LYS A 252 -30.97 -60.79 5.90
N ILE A 253 -30.79 -60.74 4.58
CA ILE A 253 -30.64 -59.50 3.82
C ILE A 253 -31.70 -59.31 2.73
N SER A 254 -31.92 -58.06 2.32
CA SER A 254 -32.70 -57.72 1.12
C SER A 254 -31.92 -58.02 -0.18
N GLN A 255 -32.61 -58.34 -1.28
CA GLN A 255 -32.00 -58.72 -2.57
C GLN A 255 -31.39 -57.59 -3.42
N GLY A 256 -31.58 -56.31 -3.09
CA GLY A 256 -31.33 -55.16 -3.98
C GLY A 256 -29.91 -54.98 -4.55
N ASN A 257 -29.12 -54.03 -4.04
CA ASN A 257 -27.85 -53.55 -4.63
C ASN A 257 -26.69 -54.55 -4.65
N VAL A 258 -26.85 -55.74 -4.08
CA VAL A 258 -25.78 -56.73 -3.92
C VAL A 258 -25.49 -57.49 -5.23
N GLN A 259 -26.49 -57.65 -6.10
CA GLN A 259 -26.37 -58.45 -7.32
C GLN A 259 -25.48 -57.80 -8.39
N ALA A 260 -25.44 -56.46 -8.46
CA ALA A 260 -24.61 -55.72 -9.41
C ALA A 260 -23.09 -55.96 -9.20
N PHE A 261 -22.68 -56.34 -7.98
CA PHE A 261 -21.28 -56.60 -7.61
C PHE A 261 -20.94 -58.09 -7.49
N GLY A 262 -21.76 -58.97 -8.07
CA GLY A 262 -21.54 -60.42 -8.02
C GLY A 262 -21.82 -61.05 -6.65
N GLY A 263 -22.54 -60.35 -5.76
CA GLY A 263 -22.94 -60.88 -4.45
C GLY A 263 -21.86 -60.82 -3.37
N PHE A 264 -22.28 -61.00 -2.11
CA PHE A 264 -21.34 -61.25 -1.02
C PHE A 264 -20.64 -62.60 -1.21
N LYS A 265 -19.37 -62.71 -0.82
CA LYS A 265 -18.56 -63.91 -1.03
C LYS A 265 -18.17 -64.56 0.30
N ASN A 266 -17.95 -65.87 0.28
CA ASN A 266 -17.41 -66.58 1.44
C ASN A 266 -16.01 -66.03 1.79
N GLY A 267 -15.73 -65.85 3.09
CA GLY A 267 -14.48 -65.29 3.59
C GLY A 267 -14.36 -63.76 3.48
N GLN A 268 -15.32 -63.08 2.84
CA GLN A 268 -15.33 -61.62 2.72
C GLN A 268 -15.63 -60.97 4.08
N TRP A 269 -15.11 -59.76 4.31
CA TRP A 269 -15.43 -58.95 5.47
C TRP A 269 -16.62 -58.04 5.19
N ILE A 270 -17.49 -57.93 6.19
CA ILE A 270 -18.65 -57.04 6.17
C ILE A 270 -18.68 -56.16 7.41
N GLU A 271 -19.27 -54.98 7.27
CA GLU A 271 -19.58 -54.08 8.37
C GLU A 271 -21.08 -54.06 8.61
N LEU A 272 -21.46 -54.36 9.85
CA LEU A 272 -22.82 -54.19 10.38
C LEU A 272 -22.93 -52.76 10.93
N ILE A 273 -23.85 -51.98 10.39
CA ILE A 273 -24.01 -50.57 10.74
C ILE A 273 -25.47 -50.13 10.61
N ASP A 274 -25.80 -48.98 11.19
CA ASP A 274 -27.12 -48.36 11.13
C ASP A 274 -27.01 -46.83 11.07
N ASP A 275 -28.12 -46.16 10.79
CA ASP A 275 -28.16 -44.71 10.64
C ASP A 275 -27.71 -43.97 11.91
N VAL A 276 -28.03 -44.53 13.09
CA VAL A 276 -27.69 -43.91 14.37
C VAL A 276 -26.17 -43.83 14.55
N ARG A 277 -25.45 -44.93 14.30
CA ARG A 277 -23.98 -44.94 14.39
C ARG A 277 -23.35 -44.04 13.33
N GLU A 278 -23.85 -44.07 12.09
CA GLU A 278 -23.37 -43.17 11.02
C GLU A 278 -23.48 -41.70 11.43
N LEU A 279 -24.64 -41.28 11.94
CA LEU A 279 -24.93 -39.90 12.35
C LEU A 279 -24.20 -39.47 13.62
N ARG A 280 -23.73 -40.42 14.44
CA ARG A 280 -22.90 -40.17 15.64
C ARG A 280 -21.41 -40.37 15.40
N GLU A 281 -21.02 -40.73 14.18
CA GLU A 281 -19.64 -41.01 13.79
C GLU A 281 -19.01 -42.16 14.60
N GLU A 282 -19.85 -43.13 14.96
CA GLU A 282 -19.49 -44.36 15.65
C GLU A 282 -19.14 -45.44 14.63
N THR A 283 -18.24 -46.35 15.02
CA THR A 283 -17.80 -47.44 14.14
C THR A 283 -18.88 -48.51 14.02
N GLY A 284 -19.06 -49.08 12.82
CA GLY A 284 -19.82 -50.31 12.66
C GLY A 284 -19.08 -51.51 13.28
N THR A 285 -19.72 -52.68 13.27
CA THR A 285 -19.07 -53.94 13.67
C THR A 285 -18.54 -54.65 12.44
N LEU A 286 -17.22 -54.83 12.34
CA LEU A 286 -16.61 -55.64 11.28
C LEU A 286 -16.65 -57.11 11.68
N VAL A 287 -17.06 -57.97 10.75
CA VAL A 287 -17.12 -59.43 10.94
C VAL A 287 -16.89 -60.16 9.63
N ARG A 288 -16.23 -61.32 9.68
CA ARG A 288 -15.98 -62.16 8.50
C ARG A 288 -17.19 -63.05 8.18
N ILE A 289 -17.49 -63.21 6.90
CA ILE A 289 -18.47 -64.15 6.39
C ILE A 289 -17.88 -65.56 6.41
N GLU A 290 -18.50 -66.49 7.12
CA GLU A 290 -18.21 -67.92 7.02
C GLU A 290 -18.76 -68.45 5.68
N ARG A 291 -20.05 -68.19 5.42
CA ARG A 291 -20.72 -68.67 4.21
C ARG A 291 -21.93 -67.84 3.80
N VAL A 292 -22.13 -67.69 2.48
CA VAL A 292 -23.32 -67.10 1.88
C VAL A 292 -24.26 -68.19 1.34
N ARG A 293 -25.56 -68.06 1.61
CA ARG A 293 -26.64 -68.93 1.11
C ARG A 293 -27.82 -68.07 0.66
N ASN A 294 -27.99 -67.86 -0.64
CA ASN A 294 -29.05 -66.98 -1.19
C ASN A 294 -29.03 -65.59 -0.52
N ASN A 295 -30.07 -65.25 0.25
CA ASN A 295 -30.22 -63.99 0.98
C ASN A 295 -29.81 -64.10 2.45
N GLU A 296 -29.07 -65.14 2.81
CA GLU A 296 -28.59 -65.40 4.17
C GLU A 296 -27.06 -65.38 4.20
N ILE A 297 -26.50 -64.63 5.15
CA ILE A 297 -25.07 -64.53 5.42
C ILE A 297 -24.80 -65.15 6.78
N ILE A 298 -24.05 -66.24 6.81
CA ILE A 298 -23.57 -66.86 8.03
C ILE A 298 -22.23 -66.21 8.38
N ILE A 299 -22.16 -65.56 9.54
CA ILE A 299 -20.96 -64.85 10.02
C ILE A 299 -20.14 -65.73 10.97
N GLU A 300 -18.85 -65.41 11.09
CA GLU A 300 -17.91 -66.04 12.01
C GLU A 300 -17.77 -65.18 13.29
N PRO A 301 -18.49 -65.47 14.39
CA PRO A 301 -18.66 -64.53 15.51
C PRO A 301 -17.38 -64.15 16.24
N VAL A 302 -16.39 -65.04 16.25
CA VAL A 302 -15.08 -64.82 16.88
C VAL A 302 -14.29 -63.69 16.20
N THR A 303 -14.63 -63.35 14.96
CA THR A 303 -13.98 -62.26 14.21
C THR A 303 -14.63 -60.89 14.43
N ALA A 304 -15.75 -60.83 15.14
CA ALA A 304 -16.52 -59.60 15.28
C ALA A 304 -15.84 -58.58 16.21
N THR A 305 -15.78 -57.32 15.76
CA THR A 305 -15.16 -56.23 16.52
C THR A 305 -16.10 -55.51 17.48
N GLY A 306 -17.39 -55.89 17.47
CA GLY A 306 -18.45 -55.29 18.25
C GLY A 306 -19.71 -56.18 18.31
N SER A 307 -20.86 -55.58 18.59
CA SER A 307 -22.11 -56.35 18.66
C SER A 307 -22.58 -56.82 17.29
N MET A 308 -23.09 -58.06 17.25
CA MET A 308 -23.70 -58.66 16.06
C MET A 308 -25.22 -58.83 16.20
N ASN A 309 -25.83 -58.32 17.26
CA ASN A 309 -27.26 -58.48 17.49
C ASN A 309 -28.02 -57.38 16.75
N LEU A 310 -28.94 -57.75 15.86
CA LEU A 310 -29.77 -56.81 15.10
C LEU A 310 -30.49 -55.76 15.98
N ALA A 311 -30.89 -56.15 17.20
CA ALA A 311 -31.55 -55.26 18.16
C ALA A 311 -30.69 -54.05 18.58
N ASP A 312 -29.35 -54.16 18.47
CA ASP A 312 -28.44 -53.06 18.78
C ASP A 312 -28.31 -52.06 17.61
N PHE A 313 -28.97 -52.31 16.48
CA PHE A 313 -28.93 -51.52 15.24
C PHE A 313 -30.33 -51.00 14.89
N SER A 314 -30.75 -49.96 15.61
CA SER A 314 -32.16 -49.56 15.73
C SER A 314 -32.76 -48.80 14.53
N SER A 315 -31.94 -48.23 13.63
CA SER A 315 -32.44 -47.39 12.53
C SER A 315 -31.82 -47.76 11.19
N ASN A 316 -32.61 -48.32 10.27
CA ASN A 316 -32.16 -48.80 8.97
C ASN A 316 -30.87 -49.64 9.06
N PRO A 317 -30.87 -50.80 9.73
CA PRO A 317 -29.70 -51.67 9.83
C PRO A 317 -29.25 -52.17 8.45
N LYS A 318 -27.94 -52.16 8.21
CA LYS A 318 -27.33 -52.42 6.89
C LYS A 318 -26.07 -53.28 7.04
N ILE A 319 -25.75 -53.97 5.94
CA ILE A 319 -24.52 -54.74 5.78
C ILE A 319 -23.76 -54.18 4.58
N ARG A 320 -22.52 -53.74 4.81
CA ARG A 320 -21.63 -53.23 3.77
C ARG A 320 -20.41 -54.13 3.57
N GLY A 321 -20.09 -54.44 2.32
CA GLY A 321 -18.92 -55.26 1.98
C GLY A 321 -17.62 -54.46 1.96
N TRP A 322 -16.55 -55.09 2.43
CA TRP A 322 -15.19 -54.55 2.44
C TRP A 322 -14.20 -55.59 1.91
N ASP A 323 -13.12 -55.12 1.29
CA ASP A 323 -12.05 -55.96 0.72
C ASP A 323 -10.84 -56.08 1.67
N SER A 324 -10.76 -55.21 2.69
CA SER A 324 -9.76 -55.33 3.76
C SER A 324 -9.96 -56.60 4.61
N VAL A 325 -8.84 -57.20 5.05
CA VAL A 325 -8.85 -58.34 5.96
C VAL A 325 -8.95 -57.84 7.41
N GLY A 326 -10.18 -57.59 7.86
CA GLY A 326 -10.46 -57.09 9.20
C GLY A 326 -10.13 -55.60 9.38
N GLU A 327 -9.87 -55.20 10.62
CA GLU A 327 -9.39 -53.87 10.97
C GLU A 327 -7.88 -53.77 10.79
N LEU A 328 -7.41 -52.89 9.90
CA LEU A 328 -5.99 -52.67 9.65
C LEU A 328 -5.51 -51.47 10.46
N HIS A 329 -4.30 -51.52 11.00
CA HIS A 329 -3.73 -50.37 11.73
C HIS A 329 -3.09 -49.37 10.77
N VAL A 330 -3.29 -48.07 11.03
CA VAL A 330 -2.72 -47.00 10.18
C VAL A 330 -1.18 -46.96 10.26
N ASN A 331 -0.61 -47.38 11.39
CA ASN A 331 0.84 -47.47 11.61
C ASN A 331 1.42 -48.86 11.26
N GLN A 332 0.68 -49.71 10.55
CA GLN A 332 1.20 -50.98 10.06
C GLN A 332 2.43 -50.74 9.19
N ALA A 333 3.51 -51.50 9.41
CA ALA A 333 4.71 -51.41 8.59
C ALA A 333 4.37 -51.83 7.15
N GLY A 334 4.53 -50.90 6.21
CA GLY A 334 4.57 -51.19 4.79
C GLY A 334 5.89 -51.88 4.38
N ASP A 335 6.07 -52.13 3.09
CA ASP A 335 7.35 -52.58 2.51
C ASP A 335 8.46 -51.53 2.75
N ASP A 336 9.68 -51.74 2.25
CA ASP A 336 10.75 -50.72 2.28
C ASP A 336 10.21 -49.35 1.80
N ASP A 337 10.42 -48.30 2.61
CA ASP A 337 9.87 -46.94 2.51
C ASP A 337 8.43 -46.69 3.03
N GLY A 338 7.76 -47.68 3.63
CA GLY A 338 6.50 -47.47 4.38
C GLY A 338 5.22 -47.39 3.54
N TRP A 339 5.22 -47.95 2.33
CA TRP A 339 4.06 -48.10 1.46
C TRP A 339 3.29 -49.39 1.76
N ILE A 340 1.96 -49.32 1.82
CA ILE A 340 1.09 -50.45 2.14
C ILE A 340 0.37 -50.91 0.87
N LEU A 341 0.57 -52.17 0.47
CA LEU A 341 -0.11 -52.78 -0.66
C LEU A 341 -1.59 -53.08 -0.33
N LEU A 342 -2.51 -52.63 -1.17
CA LEU A 342 -3.92 -53.02 -1.13
C LEU A 342 -4.13 -54.32 -1.91
N GLU A 343 -3.96 -54.26 -3.23
CA GLU A 343 -3.99 -55.38 -4.16
C GLU A 343 -3.48 -54.94 -5.54
N ASP A 344 -3.09 -55.89 -6.40
CA ASP A 344 -2.85 -55.70 -7.84
C ASP A 344 -1.97 -54.49 -8.23
N GLY A 345 -1.04 -54.14 -7.33
CA GLY A 345 -0.06 -53.05 -7.47
C GLY A 345 -0.51 -51.69 -6.94
N VAL A 346 -1.75 -51.53 -6.46
CA VAL A 346 -2.22 -50.31 -5.80
C VAL A 346 -1.67 -50.25 -4.38
N GLN A 347 -0.96 -49.17 -4.07
CA GLN A 347 -0.35 -48.94 -2.76
C GLN A 347 -0.78 -47.59 -2.18
N VAL A 348 -0.83 -47.51 -0.85
CA VAL A 348 -1.14 -46.29 -0.11
C VAL A 348 -0.16 -46.02 1.01
N LYS A 349 -0.03 -44.76 1.41
CA LYS A 349 0.83 -44.34 2.51
C LYS A 349 0.15 -43.24 3.32
N PHE A 350 0.08 -43.42 4.63
CA PHE A 350 -0.48 -42.44 5.55
C PHE A 350 0.59 -41.52 6.12
N GLN A 351 0.28 -40.22 6.21
CA GLN A 351 1.07 -39.27 6.98
C GLN A 351 0.58 -39.24 8.44
N ALA A 352 1.50 -39.03 9.39
CA ALA A 352 1.15 -38.85 10.79
C ALA A 352 0.16 -37.70 10.99
N GLY A 353 -0.88 -37.94 11.79
CA GLY A 353 -1.96 -37.00 12.06
C GLY A 353 -2.97 -37.60 13.03
N ARG A 354 -3.99 -36.83 13.39
CA ARG A 354 -5.18 -37.28 14.10
C ARG A 354 -6.22 -37.70 13.06
N GLN A 355 -6.80 -38.88 13.26
CA GLN A 355 -7.77 -39.50 12.36
C GLN A 355 -9.17 -39.43 12.97
N LYS A 356 -10.18 -39.20 12.14
CA LYS A 356 -11.59 -39.24 12.51
C LYS A 356 -12.24 -40.47 11.87
N THR A 357 -13.13 -41.14 12.61
CA THR A 357 -13.95 -42.24 12.07
C THR A 357 -14.69 -41.74 10.83
N GLY A 358 -14.64 -42.49 9.74
CA GLY A 358 -15.31 -42.14 8.49
C GLY A 358 -14.50 -41.28 7.53
N ASP A 359 -13.35 -40.72 7.93
CA ASP A 359 -12.42 -40.06 6.99
C ASP A 359 -12.08 -41.02 5.85
N TYR A 360 -12.10 -40.54 4.60
CA TYR A 360 -11.83 -41.42 3.46
C TYR A 360 -11.13 -40.74 2.29
N TRP A 361 -10.54 -41.56 1.43
CA TRP A 361 -10.00 -41.18 0.13
C TRP A 361 -10.55 -42.10 -0.95
N VAL A 362 -10.72 -41.58 -2.15
CA VAL A 362 -11.08 -42.34 -3.34
C VAL A 362 -9.92 -42.31 -4.33
N ILE A 363 -9.58 -43.45 -4.92
CA ILE A 363 -8.41 -43.62 -5.79
C ILE A 363 -8.89 -44.30 -7.08
N PRO A 364 -9.10 -43.54 -8.18
CA PRO A 364 -9.50 -44.12 -9.44
C PRO A 364 -8.31 -44.87 -10.08
N ALA A 365 -8.46 -46.16 -10.33
CA ALA A 365 -7.47 -46.98 -11.02
C ALA A 365 -7.90 -47.27 -12.47
N ARG A 366 -6.96 -47.19 -13.41
CA ARG A 366 -7.25 -47.30 -14.85
C ARG A 366 -6.40 -48.37 -15.50
N THR A 367 -7.07 -49.36 -16.08
CA THR A 367 -6.43 -50.44 -16.84
C THR A 367 -5.66 -49.92 -18.04
N ASN A 368 -6.19 -48.92 -18.75
CA ASN A 368 -5.59 -48.42 -19.98
C ASN A 368 -4.27 -47.65 -19.75
N THR A 369 -4.10 -47.02 -18.59
CA THR A 369 -2.83 -46.37 -18.22
C THR A 369 -1.93 -47.31 -17.41
N GLY A 370 -2.49 -48.39 -16.85
CA GLY A 370 -1.79 -49.25 -15.91
C GLY A 370 -1.39 -48.51 -14.64
N ASP A 371 -2.16 -47.48 -14.23
CA ASP A 371 -1.83 -46.60 -13.11
C ASP A 371 -3.10 -46.07 -12.38
N VAL A 372 -2.92 -45.38 -11.26
CA VAL A 372 -3.94 -44.62 -10.55
C VAL A 372 -3.98 -43.16 -10.98
N GLU A 373 -5.18 -42.58 -11.07
CA GLU A 373 -5.38 -41.14 -11.27
C GLU A 373 -5.17 -40.42 -9.93
N TRP A 374 -3.90 -40.19 -9.55
CA TRP A 374 -3.51 -39.49 -8.32
C TRP A 374 -2.59 -38.28 -8.62
N PRO A 375 -2.79 -37.11 -7.98
CA PRO A 375 -1.90 -35.95 -8.15
C PRO A 375 -0.44 -36.25 -7.77
N GLN A 376 0.50 -35.63 -8.49
CA GLN A 376 1.94 -35.78 -8.27
C GLN A 376 2.61 -34.40 -8.14
N GLU A 377 3.56 -34.29 -7.21
CA GLU A 377 4.43 -33.11 -7.02
C GLU A 377 5.89 -33.53 -7.21
N GLY A 378 6.58 -32.94 -8.18
CA GLY A 378 8.00 -33.28 -8.45
C GLY A 378 8.24 -34.72 -8.91
N GLY A 379 7.20 -35.42 -9.38
CA GLY A 379 7.25 -36.84 -9.76
C GLY A 379 6.91 -37.82 -8.64
N GLU A 380 6.62 -37.33 -7.44
CA GLU A 380 6.19 -38.14 -6.29
C GLU A 380 4.69 -37.97 -6.02
N PRO A 381 3.98 -39.02 -5.56
CA PRO A 381 2.56 -38.91 -5.20
C PRO A 381 2.29 -37.90 -4.08
N GLU A 382 1.32 -37.02 -4.28
CA GLU A 382 0.99 -35.97 -3.31
C GLU A 382 0.21 -36.53 -2.09
N PHE A 383 0.43 -35.95 -0.91
CA PHE A 383 -0.34 -36.25 0.30
C PHE A 383 -1.61 -35.39 0.40
N LEU A 384 -2.75 -35.99 0.07
CA LEU A 384 -4.06 -35.31 0.06
C LEU A 384 -4.83 -35.50 1.38
N LYS A 385 -5.64 -34.51 1.72
CA LYS A 385 -6.62 -34.58 2.82
C LYS A 385 -7.76 -35.57 2.48
N PRO A 386 -8.52 -36.06 3.47
CA PRO A 386 -9.72 -36.86 3.22
C PRO A 386 -10.71 -36.11 2.31
N HIS A 387 -11.41 -36.85 1.43
CA HIS A 387 -12.48 -36.35 0.55
C HIS A 387 -13.87 -36.32 1.26
N GLY A 388 -13.88 -36.50 2.58
CA GLY A 388 -15.09 -36.79 3.35
C GLY A 388 -15.96 -35.57 3.64
N SER A 389 -17.10 -35.81 4.30
CA SER A 389 -18.04 -34.77 4.68
C SER A 389 -17.34 -33.77 5.60
N ASP A 390 -17.06 -32.57 5.10
CA ASP A 390 -16.57 -31.49 5.93
C ASP A 390 -17.68 -31.12 6.93
N HIS A 391 -17.32 -31.10 8.22
CA HIS A 391 -18.23 -30.68 9.27
C HIS A 391 -18.05 -29.20 9.53
N HIS A 392 -19.16 -28.47 9.51
CA HIS A 392 -19.22 -27.05 9.80
C HIS A 392 -19.85 -26.83 11.17
N TYR A 393 -19.23 -25.97 11.98
CA TYR A 393 -19.62 -25.77 13.37
C TYR A 393 -19.89 -24.30 13.68
N VAL A 394 -21.03 -24.02 14.33
CA VAL A 394 -21.37 -22.68 14.86
C VAL A 394 -21.96 -22.77 16.25
N ARG A 395 -21.68 -21.78 17.10
CA ARG A 395 -22.27 -21.68 18.43
C ARG A 395 -23.66 -21.05 18.33
N LEU A 396 -24.67 -21.67 18.93
CA LEU A 396 -26.03 -21.16 18.98
C LEU A 396 -26.33 -20.42 20.28
N ALA A 397 -25.88 -20.97 21.43
CA ALA A 397 -26.13 -20.37 22.73
C ALA A 397 -25.15 -20.87 23.81
N LEU A 398 -25.09 -20.12 24.91
CA LEU A 398 -24.47 -20.58 26.16
C LEU A 398 -25.55 -20.97 27.17
N LEU A 399 -25.36 -22.10 27.83
CA LEU A 399 -26.25 -22.61 28.86
C LEU A 399 -25.46 -22.93 30.13
N ASP A 400 -26.08 -22.69 31.28
CA ASP A 400 -25.64 -23.27 32.55
C ASP A 400 -26.61 -24.40 32.92
N PHE A 401 -26.04 -25.53 33.35
CA PHE A 401 -26.75 -26.62 34.00
C PHE A 401 -26.29 -26.70 35.45
N GLU A 402 -27.20 -26.50 36.39
CA GLU A 402 -26.92 -26.49 37.83
C GLU A 402 -28.12 -27.06 38.59
N GLY A 403 -27.88 -28.07 39.43
CA GLY A 403 -28.91 -28.61 40.31
C GLY A 403 -30.07 -29.30 39.60
N GLY A 404 -29.87 -29.76 38.36
CA GLY A 404 -30.90 -30.42 37.54
C GLY A 404 -31.64 -29.49 36.58
N ASP A 405 -31.36 -28.18 36.61
CA ASP A 405 -32.04 -27.19 35.77
C ASP A 405 -31.12 -26.59 34.70
N TRP A 406 -31.64 -26.49 33.47
CA TRP A 406 -30.99 -25.79 32.36
C TRP A 406 -31.40 -24.33 32.30
N LYS A 407 -30.44 -23.44 32.05
CA LYS A 407 -30.71 -22.01 31.85
C LYS A 407 -29.88 -21.46 30.70
N VAL A 408 -30.54 -20.83 29.72
CA VAL A 408 -29.86 -20.06 28.68
C VAL A 408 -29.29 -18.78 29.28
N THR A 409 -28.00 -18.55 29.06
CA THR A 409 -27.26 -17.38 29.58
C THR A 409 -26.95 -16.35 28.48
N SER A 410 -26.80 -16.79 27.23
CA SER A 410 -26.55 -15.92 26.08
C SER A 410 -27.03 -16.59 24.79
N ASP A 411 -27.61 -15.80 23.89
CA ASP A 411 -27.77 -16.16 22.46
C ASP A 411 -26.43 -15.86 21.76
N CYS A 412 -25.92 -16.82 20.99
CA CYS A 412 -24.65 -16.69 20.26
C CYS A 412 -24.84 -16.61 18.75
N ARG A 413 -26.09 -16.62 18.28
CA ARG A 413 -26.41 -16.55 16.86
C ARG A 413 -26.09 -15.17 16.30
N ASP A 414 -25.44 -15.16 15.16
CA ASP A 414 -25.30 -13.95 14.36
C ASP A 414 -26.57 -13.78 13.54
N LEU A 415 -27.22 -12.62 13.63
CA LEU A 415 -28.40 -12.29 12.84
C LEU A 415 -28.02 -11.27 11.77
N PHE A 416 -28.55 -11.44 10.56
CA PHE A 416 -28.36 -10.48 9.48
C PHE A 416 -29.70 -9.98 8.93
N PRO A 417 -29.87 -8.67 8.74
CA PRO A 417 -31.03 -8.13 8.05
C PRO A 417 -30.94 -8.44 6.55
N ALA A 418 -32.07 -8.39 5.85
CA ALA A 418 -32.05 -8.43 4.39
C ALA A 418 -31.24 -7.24 3.83
N LEU A 419 -30.65 -7.39 2.64
CA LEU A 419 -29.89 -6.30 1.98
C LEU A 419 -30.72 -5.01 1.83
N THR A 420 -32.04 -5.14 1.68
CA THR A 420 -32.98 -4.01 1.60
C THR A 420 -33.18 -3.28 2.93
N ASP A 421 -32.82 -3.91 4.05
CA ASP A 421 -33.07 -3.40 5.39
C ASP A 421 -31.81 -2.80 6.03
N LEU A 422 -30.67 -2.84 5.33
CA LEU A 422 -29.43 -2.15 5.68
C LEU A 422 -29.56 -0.64 5.48
N ILE A 423 -30.25 0.01 6.42
CA ILE A 423 -30.37 1.46 6.52
C ILE A 423 -29.39 1.99 7.56
N GLN A 424 -28.67 3.06 7.20
CA GLN A 424 -27.67 3.69 8.04
C GLN A 424 -28.17 5.03 8.55
N LEU A 425 -28.00 5.31 9.84
CA LEU A 425 -28.16 6.63 10.41
C LEU A 425 -26.79 7.33 10.46
N SER A 426 -26.67 8.46 9.77
CA SER A 426 -25.42 9.21 9.62
C SER A 426 -25.53 10.61 10.20
N TYR A 427 -24.44 11.11 10.77
CA TYR A 427 -24.35 12.48 11.25
C TYR A 427 -24.28 13.42 10.05
N VAL A 428 -25.11 14.48 10.05
CA VAL A 428 -25.11 15.48 8.98
C VAL A 428 -24.55 16.80 9.49
N GLY A 429 -25.00 17.30 10.64
CA GLY A 429 -24.54 18.60 11.14
C GLY A 429 -25.22 19.08 12.43
N GLY A 430 -24.68 20.15 13.01
CA GLY A 430 -25.28 20.85 14.15
C GLY A 430 -24.74 20.50 15.53
N ASP A 431 -23.69 19.67 15.63
CA ASP A 431 -23.03 19.36 16.92
C ASP A 431 -22.07 20.46 17.41
N ALA A 432 -21.69 20.38 18.70
CA ALA A 432 -20.69 21.20 19.38
C ALA A 432 -20.93 22.72 19.32
N GLN A 433 -22.18 23.15 19.28
CA GLN A 433 -22.54 24.57 19.25
C GLN A 433 -22.51 25.19 20.66
N GLY A 434 -22.01 26.43 20.75
CA GLY A 434 -22.00 27.26 21.95
C GLY A 434 -23.06 28.37 21.87
N VAL A 435 -23.67 28.73 23.01
CA VAL A 435 -24.55 29.91 23.11
C VAL A 435 -24.22 30.73 24.36
N LEU A 436 -24.17 32.05 24.20
CA LEU A 436 -23.96 33.00 25.29
C LEU A 436 -25.25 33.17 26.10
N PRO A 437 -25.25 32.85 27.41
CA PRO A 437 -26.41 33.09 28.27
C PRO A 437 -26.50 34.55 28.70
N ASP A 438 -27.70 35.13 28.64
CA ASP A 438 -28.00 36.40 29.31
C ASP A 438 -28.24 36.15 30.81
N MET A 439 -27.29 36.60 31.63
CA MET A 439 -27.35 36.40 33.08
C MET A 439 -28.50 37.20 33.74
N SER A 440 -29.09 38.17 33.05
CA SER A 440 -30.28 38.88 33.51
C SER A 440 -31.60 38.12 33.26
N ALA A 441 -31.56 37.04 32.46
CA ALA A 441 -32.71 36.21 32.11
C ALA A 441 -32.42 34.70 32.35
N PRO A 442 -32.30 34.26 33.62
CA PRO A 442 -31.79 32.92 33.97
C PRO A 442 -32.68 31.75 33.56
N ASN A 443 -33.92 31.97 33.10
CA ASN A 443 -34.85 30.94 32.66
C ASN A 443 -35.08 30.91 31.13
N ALA A 444 -34.32 31.69 30.35
CA ALA A 444 -34.46 31.76 28.91
C ALA A 444 -34.08 30.42 28.22
N LYS A 445 -34.78 30.10 27.13
CA LYS A 445 -34.36 29.03 26.22
C LYS A 445 -33.51 29.63 25.12
N LEU A 446 -32.30 29.11 24.94
CA LEU A 446 -31.28 29.66 24.08
C LEU A 446 -31.16 28.82 22.81
N SER A 447 -31.75 29.28 21.72
CA SER A 447 -31.72 28.55 20.44
C SER A 447 -30.31 28.45 19.88
N LEU A 448 -29.92 27.24 19.44
CA LEU A 448 -28.71 27.05 18.67
C LEU A 448 -28.79 27.77 17.31
N ALA A 449 -27.64 28.21 16.79
CA ALA A 449 -27.56 28.94 15.53
C ALA A 449 -27.96 28.07 14.33
N LYS A 450 -27.64 26.77 14.38
CA LYS A 450 -28.01 25.78 13.36
C LYS A 450 -28.83 24.63 13.97
N PRO A 451 -29.76 24.04 13.22
CA PRO A 451 -30.44 22.81 13.66
C PRO A 451 -29.45 21.66 13.77
N VAL A 452 -29.80 20.65 14.56
CA VAL A 452 -29.15 19.35 14.54
C VAL A 452 -29.75 18.51 13.42
N GLU A 453 -28.92 17.78 12.69
CA GLU A 453 -29.30 17.06 11.48
C GLU A 453 -28.67 15.67 11.43
N VAL A 454 -29.49 14.68 11.11
CA VAL A 454 -29.07 13.31 10.80
C VAL A 454 -29.65 12.88 9.46
N GLY A 455 -28.95 12.00 8.78
CA GLY A 455 -29.33 11.45 7.48
C GLY A 455 -29.60 9.97 7.58
N VAL A 456 -30.63 9.48 6.89
CA VAL A 456 -30.92 8.06 6.73
C VAL A 456 -30.75 7.67 5.27
N SER A 457 -29.92 6.66 5.03
CA SER A 457 -29.62 6.19 3.69
C SER A 457 -29.52 4.67 3.61
N ARG A 458 -29.75 4.11 2.42
CA ARG A 458 -29.41 2.73 2.05
C ARG A 458 -28.19 2.80 1.14
N GLY A 459 -27.01 2.54 1.69
CA GLY A 459 -25.74 2.92 1.06
C GLY A 459 -25.70 4.43 0.82
N ASN A 460 -25.45 4.84 -0.44
CA ASN A 460 -25.43 6.26 -0.82
C ASN A 460 -26.81 6.82 -1.22
N SER A 461 -27.87 6.01 -1.21
CA SER A 461 -29.21 6.44 -1.62
C SER A 461 -30.00 6.94 -0.41
N PRO A 462 -30.47 8.20 -0.40
CA PRO A 462 -31.27 8.72 0.71
C PRO A 462 -32.62 8.00 0.81
N VAL A 463 -33.10 7.79 2.05
CA VAL A 463 -34.39 7.13 2.31
C VAL A 463 -35.32 8.14 2.97
N SER A 464 -36.42 8.48 2.29
CA SER A 464 -37.46 9.38 2.78
C SER A 464 -38.52 8.65 3.59
N GLY A 465 -39.18 9.35 4.52
CA GLY A 465 -40.28 8.84 5.34
C GLY A 465 -39.83 7.98 6.53
N MET A 466 -38.53 7.97 6.85
CA MET A 466 -38.01 7.26 8.02
C MET A 466 -38.19 8.08 9.28
N LEU A 467 -38.60 7.44 10.37
CA LEU A 467 -38.90 8.09 11.63
C LEU A 467 -37.62 8.26 12.46
N VAL A 468 -37.21 9.51 12.72
CA VAL A 468 -36.09 9.85 13.60
C VAL A 468 -36.62 10.54 14.84
N ARG A 469 -36.30 10.00 16.01
CA ARG A 469 -36.65 10.61 17.29
C ARG A 469 -35.48 11.43 17.83
N PHE A 470 -35.70 12.72 18.03
CA PHE A 470 -34.78 13.59 18.78
C PHE A 470 -35.24 13.67 20.23
N LYS A 471 -34.36 13.39 21.19
CA LYS A 471 -34.66 13.35 22.62
C LYS A 471 -33.57 14.03 23.44
N VAL A 472 -33.94 15.06 24.19
CA VAL A 472 -33.04 15.74 25.14
C VAL A 472 -32.69 14.75 26.24
N ARG A 473 -31.40 14.47 26.39
CA ARG A 473 -30.88 13.51 27.37
C ARG A 473 -30.35 14.19 28.61
N SER A 474 -29.71 15.34 28.46
CA SER A 474 -29.31 16.21 29.58
C SER A 474 -29.65 17.66 29.28
N GLY A 475 -30.16 18.35 30.29
CA GLY A 475 -30.71 19.70 30.18
C GLY A 475 -32.23 19.70 30.13
N ASN A 476 -32.80 20.88 30.32
CA ASN A 476 -34.24 21.14 30.21
C ASN A 476 -34.57 21.91 28.92
N GLY A 477 -33.70 21.82 27.90
CA GLY A 477 -33.87 22.47 26.60
C GLY A 477 -35.15 22.07 25.86
N GLY A 478 -35.57 22.89 24.89
CA GLY A 478 -36.77 22.67 24.07
C GLY A 478 -36.42 22.31 22.63
N LEU A 479 -37.33 21.60 21.95
CA LEU A 479 -37.19 21.18 20.55
C LEU A 479 -38.22 21.87 19.65
N ASN A 480 -37.81 22.26 18.44
CA ASN A 480 -38.62 22.93 17.40
C ASN A 480 -39.46 24.12 17.89
N GLY A 481 -38.90 24.94 18.78
CA GLY A 481 -39.58 26.14 19.30
C GLY A 481 -40.64 25.87 20.37
N GLY A 482 -40.83 24.61 20.78
CA GLY A 482 -41.72 24.21 21.87
C GLY A 482 -40.99 23.83 23.16
N ALA A 483 -41.76 23.54 24.21
CA ALA A 483 -41.26 23.04 25.49
C ALA A 483 -41.00 21.52 25.51
N ASN A 484 -41.17 20.84 24.38
CA ASN A 484 -41.03 19.39 24.28
C ASN A 484 -39.55 18.98 24.40
N THR A 485 -39.29 17.97 25.22
CA THR A 485 -37.96 17.34 25.36
C THR A 485 -37.76 16.16 24.41
N GLN A 486 -38.80 15.79 23.64
CA GLN A 486 -38.75 14.73 22.64
C GLN A 486 -39.68 15.05 21.47
N ILE A 487 -39.22 14.80 20.24
CA ILE A 487 -40.04 14.85 19.03
C ILE A 487 -39.66 13.71 18.07
N VAL A 488 -40.57 13.34 17.17
CA VAL A 488 -40.28 12.43 16.05
C VAL A 488 -40.44 13.20 14.75
N VAL A 489 -39.46 13.08 13.85
CA VAL A 489 -39.39 13.79 12.57
C VAL A 489 -39.17 12.75 11.47
N GLU A 490 -39.91 12.89 10.37
CA GLU A 490 -39.69 12.07 9.18
C GLU A 490 -38.54 12.63 8.34
N THR A 491 -37.74 11.73 7.76
CA THR A 491 -36.72 12.13 6.79
C THR A 491 -37.34 12.66 5.50
N ASP A 492 -36.79 13.76 5.00
CA ASP A 492 -37.23 14.39 3.75
C ASP A 492 -36.81 13.59 2.50
N ALA A 493 -37.05 14.15 1.31
CA ALA A 493 -36.66 13.53 0.04
C ALA A 493 -35.13 13.34 -0.13
N LYS A 494 -34.31 14.03 0.67
CA LYS A 494 -32.85 13.89 0.74
C LYS A 494 -32.43 12.95 1.88
N GLY A 495 -33.38 12.30 2.55
CA GLY A 495 -33.13 11.41 3.67
C GLY A 495 -32.71 12.14 4.94
N ILE A 496 -32.93 13.46 5.05
CA ILE A 496 -32.49 14.25 6.21
C ILE A 496 -33.65 14.45 7.18
N ALA A 497 -33.40 14.21 8.45
CA ALA A 497 -34.25 14.64 9.57
C ALA A 497 -33.53 15.77 10.33
N SER A 498 -34.24 16.88 10.57
CA SER A 498 -33.69 18.11 11.15
C SER A 498 -34.50 18.54 12.37
N CYS A 499 -33.81 19.00 13.42
CA CYS A 499 -34.43 19.49 14.66
C CYS A 499 -33.75 20.77 15.16
N ARG A 500 -34.53 21.82 15.44
CA ARG A 500 -34.05 23.01 16.14
C ARG A 500 -34.01 22.75 17.63
N TRP A 501 -32.83 22.82 18.21
CA TRP A 501 -32.62 22.62 19.64
C TRP A 501 -32.35 23.96 20.33
N ALA A 502 -33.05 24.22 21.44
CA ALA A 502 -32.80 25.35 22.31
C ALA A 502 -32.35 24.85 23.68
N LEU A 503 -31.21 25.33 24.15
CA LEU A 503 -30.61 24.95 25.43
C LEU A 503 -31.34 25.63 26.59
N ASP A 504 -31.35 25.00 27.77
CA ASP A 504 -31.64 25.75 28.98
C ASP A 504 -30.45 26.65 29.36
N SER A 505 -30.71 27.79 29.98
CA SER A 505 -29.70 28.79 30.34
C SER A 505 -28.90 28.47 31.61
N GLN A 506 -29.12 27.32 32.26
CA GLN A 506 -28.50 26.97 33.53
C GLN A 506 -27.41 25.90 33.40
N MET A 507 -27.69 24.82 32.68
CA MET A 507 -26.79 23.69 32.52
C MET A 507 -25.71 24.00 31.48
N SER A 508 -24.45 23.92 31.90
CA SER A 508 -23.28 24.27 31.08
C SER A 508 -23.09 23.41 29.84
N MET A 509 -23.45 22.12 29.92
CA MET A 509 -23.32 21.15 28.83
C MET A 509 -24.56 20.29 28.76
N GLN A 510 -25.20 20.27 27.60
CA GLN A 510 -26.45 19.56 27.35
C GLN A 510 -26.26 18.57 26.21
N THR A 511 -27.11 17.55 26.17
CA THR A 511 -27.02 16.47 25.17
C THR A 511 -28.38 16.12 24.59
N LEU A 512 -28.37 15.74 23.31
CA LEU A 512 -29.54 15.38 22.52
C LEU A 512 -29.22 14.10 21.74
N ASP A 513 -30.02 13.05 21.92
CA ASP A 513 -29.88 11.81 21.15
C ASP A 513 -30.85 11.84 19.95
N ALA A 514 -30.38 11.38 18.79
CA ALA A 514 -31.19 11.09 17.61
C ALA A 514 -31.24 9.58 17.37
N ASP A 515 -32.42 8.97 17.51
CA ASP A 515 -32.66 7.54 17.31
C ASP A 515 -33.41 7.30 15.99
N LEU A 516 -32.92 6.37 15.18
CA LEU A 516 -33.70 5.84 14.04
C LEU A 516 -34.71 4.81 14.55
N LEU A 517 -35.98 4.99 14.22
CA LEU A 517 -37.09 4.13 14.65
C LEU A 517 -37.65 3.30 13.49
N ASP A 518 -38.14 2.10 13.80
CA ASP A 518 -39.06 1.39 12.92
C ASP A 518 -40.52 1.80 13.13
N VAL A 519 -41.41 1.22 12.31
CA VAL A 519 -42.87 1.46 12.36
C VAL A 519 -43.51 1.10 13.70
N SER A 520 -42.86 0.28 14.52
CA SER A 520 -43.32 -0.08 15.87
C SER A 520 -42.73 0.81 16.97
N GLY A 521 -41.88 1.77 16.59
CA GLY A 521 -41.20 2.69 17.51
C GLY A 521 -39.95 2.10 18.19
N ARG A 522 -39.44 0.95 17.71
CA ARG A 522 -38.20 0.35 18.22
C ARG A 522 -36.99 0.97 17.54
N VAL A 523 -35.90 1.14 18.29
CA VAL A 523 -34.65 1.72 17.79
C VAL A 523 -33.94 0.71 16.90
N ARG A 524 -33.61 1.11 15.66
CA ARG A 524 -32.99 0.25 14.62
C ARG A 524 -31.50 0.48 14.41
N HIS A 525 -30.94 1.53 14.99
CA HIS A 525 -29.55 1.92 14.79
C HIS A 525 -28.99 2.54 16.07
N MET A 526 -27.66 2.51 16.22
CA MET A 526 -27.00 3.27 17.29
C MET A 526 -27.35 4.76 17.20
N PRO A 527 -27.71 5.40 18.33
CA PRO A 527 -28.09 6.80 18.33
C PRO A 527 -26.91 7.70 18.01
N ILE A 528 -27.20 8.82 17.35
CA ILE A 528 -26.23 9.91 17.19
C ILE A 528 -26.46 10.91 18.31
N ARG A 529 -25.42 11.14 19.13
CA ARG A 529 -25.48 12.10 20.24
C ARG A 529 -24.88 13.43 19.83
N PHE A 530 -25.67 14.48 19.99
CA PHE A 530 -25.25 15.87 19.91
C PHE A 530 -24.98 16.44 21.30
N HIS A 531 -24.11 17.43 21.32
CA HIS A 531 -23.46 18.08 22.43
C HIS A 531 -23.52 19.59 22.17
N ALA A 532 -24.02 20.35 23.13
CA ALA A 532 -24.02 21.80 23.04
C ALA A 532 -23.86 22.42 24.42
N GLY A 533 -23.21 23.58 24.48
CA GLY A 533 -22.79 24.18 25.74
C GLY A 533 -23.10 25.67 25.87
N LEU A 534 -23.08 26.15 27.10
CA LEU A 534 -23.15 27.57 27.41
C LEU A 534 -21.76 28.16 27.49
N GLU A 535 -21.53 29.27 26.80
CA GLU A 535 -20.27 30.01 26.85
C GLU A 535 -20.27 30.94 28.08
N ARG A 536 -19.64 30.50 29.18
CA ARG A 536 -19.52 31.30 30.43
C ARG A 536 -18.07 31.51 30.85
N ALA A 537 -17.71 32.73 31.24
CA ALA A 537 -16.35 33.07 31.66
C ALA A 537 -15.86 32.28 32.90
N ASN A 538 -16.78 31.85 33.78
CA ASN A 538 -16.45 31.01 34.94
C ASN A 538 -16.22 29.52 34.59
N LEU A 539 -16.39 29.13 33.33
CA LEU A 539 -16.11 27.78 32.82
C LEU A 539 -14.91 27.77 31.86
N VAL A 540 -14.34 28.94 31.55
CA VAL A 540 -13.16 29.08 30.73
C VAL A 540 -11.93 29.05 31.65
N SER A 541 -11.07 28.07 31.44
CA SER A 541 -9.82 27.93 32.19
C SER A 541 -8.96 29.16 32.03
N TYR A 542 -8.42 29.64 33.14
CA TYR A 542 -7.40 30.66 33.17
C TYR A 542 -6.08 30.04 33.62
N ASP A 543 -4.99 30.35 32.92
CA ASP A 543 -3.64 29.89 33.27
C ASP A 543 -2.91 31.00 34.03
N PRO A 544 -2.81 30.92 35.37
CA PRO A 544 -2.14 31.93 36.17
C PRO A 544 -0.61 31.76 36.19
N VAL A 545 -0.02 30.80 35.46
CA VAL A 545 1.41 30.45 35.53
C VAL A 545 2.33 31.66 35.36
N ASN A 546 1.91 32.66 34.60
CA ASN A 546 2.71 33.86 34.35
C ASN A 546 2.15 35.12 35.04
N THR A 547 1.24 34.98 36.01
CA THR A 547 0.58 36.11 36.68
C THR A 547 0.49 35.83 38.19
N PRO A 548 1.61 35.94 38.93
CA PRO A 548 1.68 35.57 40.35
C PRO A 548 0.68 36.31 41.24
N GLU A 549 0.34 37.55 40.89
CA GLU A 549 -0.65 38.38 41.59
C GLU A 549 -2.08 37.84 41.48
N LEU A 550 -2.34 37.01 40.46
CA LEU A 550 -3.60 36.31 40.25
C LEU A 550 -3.47 34.81 40.58
N ALA A 551 -2.35 34.40 41.19
CA ALA A 551 -2.13 33.02 41.62
C ALA A 551 -3.22 32.63 42.64
N GLY A 552 -4.14 31.77 42.18
CA GLY A 552 -5.35 31.40 42.93
C GLY A 552 -6.61 31.46 42.08
N SER A 553 -6.62 32.27 41.02
CA SER A 553 -7.69 32.28 40.02
C SER A 553 -7.55 31.10 39.06
N LYS A 554 -8.61 30.32 38.88
CA LYS A 554 -8.66 29.13 38.00
C LYS A 554 -9.51 29.38 36.75
N THR A 555 -10.35 30.41 36.78
CA THR A 555 -11.26 30.75 35.68
C THR A 555 -11.07 32.20 35.22
N VAL A 556 -11.46 32.50 33.99
CA VAL A 556 -11.39 33.87 33.45
C VAL A 556 -12.18 34.86 34.32
N GLN A 557 -13.33 34.44 34.85
CA GLN A 557 -14.13 35.27 35.75
C GLN A 557 -13.37 35.65 37.03
N GLU A 558 -12.74 34.68 37.71
CA GLU A 558 -11.98 34.92 38.94
C GLU A 558 -10.77 35.84 38.69
N ALA A 559 -10.11 35.68 37.54
CA ALA A 559 -8.98 36.53 37.16
C ALA A 559 -9.41 37.99 36.97
N ILE A 560 -10.56 38.24 36.32
CA ILE A 560 -11.11 39.59 36.13
C ILE A 560 -11.46 40.22 37.49
N ASP A 561 -12.10 39.46 38.38
CA ASP A 561 -12.52 39.93 39.70
C ASP A 561 -11.33 40.27 40.61
N ALA A 562 -10.20 39.55 40.45
CA ALA A 562 -8.95 39.81 41.15
C ALA A 562 -8.16 40.99 40.53
N LEU A 563 -8.12 41.10 39.20
CA LEU A 563 -7.45 42.19 38.50
C LEU A 563 -8.08 43.56 38.81
N ALA A 564 -9.40 43.61 38.95
CA ALA A 564 -10.14 44.83 39.29
C ALA A 564 -9.77 45.43 40.67
N LYS A 565 -8.98 44.72 41.49
CA LYS A 565 -8.58 45.12 42.85
C LYS A 565 -7.10 45.48 42.99
N ILE A 566 -6.30 45.34 41.94
CA ILE A 566 -4.85 45.52 41.99
C ILE A 566 -4.46 46.90 41.44
N ASN A 567 -3.84 47.75 42.28
CA ASN A 567 -3.14 48.97 41.85
C ASN A 567 -1.63 48.65 41.80
N HIS A 568 -1.01 48.66 40.61
CA HIS A 568 0.44 48.44 40.48
C HIS A 568 1.24 49.67 40.07
N GLU A 569 2.19 50.05 40.93
CA GLU A 569 3.50 50.58 40.57
C GLU A 569 4.42 49.40 40.20
N GLY A 570 5.02 49.40 39.00
CA GLY A 570 6.00 48.40 38.54
C GLY A 570 5.95 48.11 37.02
N CYS A 571 7.12 48.05 36.36
CA CYS A 571 7.40 48.02 34.91
C CYS A 571 7.22 49.37 34.16
N THR A 572 8.34 50.06 33.95
CA THR A 572 8.46 51.22 33.05
C THR A 572 8.10 50.81 31.62
N THR A 573 6.84 50.98 31.24
CA THR A 573 6.42 50.89 29.83
C THR A 573 6.84 52.17 29.12
N TYR A 574 7.80 52.05 28.21
CA TYR A 574 8.25 53.14 27.37
C TYR A 574 7.32 53.28 26.16
N VAL A 575 6.48 54.30 26.17
CA VAL A 575 5.55 54.57 25.06
C VAL A 575 6.27 55.40 23.98
N VAL A 576 6.32 54.86 22.75
CA VAL A 576 7.01 55.46 21.60
C VAL A 576 5.98 56.06 20.64
N ARG A 577 6.10 57.37 20.37
CA ARG A 577 5.24 58.11 19.41
C ARG A 577 6.04 58.55 18.18
N PRO A 578 5.41 58.71 17.00
CA PRO A 578 6.09 59.18 15.79
C PRO A 578 6.66 60.61 15.97
N GLY A 579 7.85 60.88 15.43
CA GLY A 579 8.55 62.17 15.50
C GLY A 579 10.07 61.99 15.44
N ASP A 580 10.86 63.06 15.30
CA ASP A 580 12.28 62.94 14.87
C ASP A 580 13.23 62.24 15.87
N ASN A 581 12.86 62.09 17.15
CA ASN A 581 13.73 61.53 18.20
C ASN A 581 13.17 60.25 18.86
N TRP A 582 12.30 59.50 18.18
CA TRP A 582 11.65 58.32 18.78
C TRP A 582 12.65 57.20 19.14
N SER A 583 13.77 57.11 18.43
CA SER A 583 14.84 56.13 18.67
C SER A 583 15.57 56.35 20.00
N ASP A 584 15.57 57.57 20.54
CA ASP A 584 16.25 57.91 21.80
C ASP A 584 15.61 57.20 23.00
N VAL A 585 14.38 56.70 22.85
CA VAL A 585 13.72 55.89 23.88
C VAL A 585 14.58 54.70 24.28
N PHE A 586 15.26 54.06 23.33
CA PHE A 586 16.08 52.88 23.57
C PHE A 586 17.38 53.20 24.31
N ALA A 587 17.87 54.44 24.22
CA ALA A 587 19.04 54.90 24.97
C ALA A 587 18.74 55.14 26.46
N ARG A 588 17.46 55.28 26.84
CA ARG A 588 17.01 55.46 28.24
C ARG A 588 16.84 54.16 29.01
N ILE A 589 16.96 53.03 28.32
CA ILE A 589 16.94 51.70 28.95
C ILE A 589 18.38 51.41 29.36
N GLY A 590 18.61 51.16 30.65
CA GLY A 590 19.91 50.80 31.21
C GLY A 590 20.45 49.50 30.61
N ASP A 591 21.74 49.26 30.78
CA ASP A 591 22.33 47.97 30.43
C ASP A 591 21.78 46.88 31.36
N ASP A 592 21.53 45.69 30.81
CA ASP A 592 20.85 44.58 31.50
C ASP A 592 19.43 44.88 32.04
N GLU A 593 18.85 46.06 31.77
CA GLU A 593 17.50 46.43 32.21
C GLU A 593 16.42 45.76 31.35
N ASP A 594 15.41 45.19 32.01
CA ASP A 594 14.19 44.67 31.37
C ASP A 594 13.24 45.83 31.04
N ALA A 595 12.69 45.86 29.82
CA ALA A 595 11.82 46.95 29.40
C ALA A 595 10.70 46.49 28.46
N HIS A 596 9.54 47.12 28.58
CA HIS A 596 8.46 47.02 27.59
C HIS A 596 8.36 48.32 26.79
N ILE A 597 8.64 48.22 25.50
CA ILE A 597 8.54 49.31 24.53
C ILE A 597 7.21 49.18 23.76
N CYS A 598 6.34 50.18 23.87
CA CYS A 598 5.03 50.20 23.24
C CYS A 598 4.96 51.28 22.14
N PHE A 599 4.99 50.85 20.88
CA PHE A 599 4.80 51.71 19.72
C PHE A 599 3.32 52.07 19.54
N GLN A 600 3.04 53.36 19.51
CA GLN A 600 1.73 53.87 19.11
C GLN A 600 1.52 53.70 17.59
N ARG A 601 0.29 53.90 17.13
CA ARG A 601 0.00 53.92 15.68
C ARG A 601 0.77 55.08 15.03
N GLY A 602 1.40 54.81 13.89
CA GLY A 602 2.13 55.80 13.11
C GLY A 602 3.26 55.19 12.28
N THR A 603 3.93 56.05 11.51
CA THR A 603 5.10 55.67 10.70
C THR A 603 6.36 56.25 11.32
N TYR A 604 7.35 55.38 11.53
CA TYR A 604 8.63 55.63 12.17
C TYR A 604 9.72 55.44 11.10
N LEU A 605 10.24 56.54 10.60
CA LEU A 605 11.28 56.52 9.56
C LEU A 605 12.65 56.32 10.21
N LEU A 606 13.50 55.54 9.54
CA LEU A 606 14.90 55.32 9.89
C LEU A 606 15.77 55.66 8.69
N ASP A 607 16.70 56.59 8.88
CA ASP A 607 17.74 56.89 7.90
C ASP A 607 18.96 55.96 8.09
N GLU A 608 19.17 55.45 9.30
CA GLU A 608 20.20 54.47 9.67
C GLU A 608 19.57 53.29 10.46
N PRO A 609 20.18 52.09 10.46
CA PRO A 609 19.67 50.96 11.25
C PRO A 609 19.61 51.28 12.75
N LEU A 610 18.50 50.93 13.42
CA LEU A 610 18.40 51.07 14.87
C LEU A 610 18.98 49.83 15.56
N ARG A 611 20.20 49.98 16.08
CA ARG A 611 20.91 48.95 16.83
C ARG A 611 20.70 49.09 18.34
N ILE A 612 20.24 48.02 18.99
CA ILE A 612 19.91 47.93 20.41
C ILE A 612 20.78 46.81 21.00
N GLU A 613 21.80 47.19 21.78
CA GLU A 613 22.80 46.25 22.29
C GLU A 613 22.85 46.24 23.83
N GLY A 614 23.09 45.06 24.42
CA GLY A 614 23.43 44.91 25.84
C GLY A 614 22.31 45.15 26.85
N LYS A 615 21.04 44.93 26.46
CA LYS A 615 19.86 45.14 27.31
C LYS A 615 19.36 43.84 27.96
N GLY A 616 18.48 43.93 28.95
CA GLY A 616 17.81 42.79 29.56
C GLY A 616 16.80 42.11 28.63
N ASN A 617 15.65 41.73 29.18
CA ASN A 617 14.52 41.19 28.43
C ASN A 617 13.69 42.33 27.85
N LEU A 618 13.76 42.48 26.53
CA LEU A 618 13.01 43.50 25.81
C LEU A 618 11.73 42.93 25.23
N LYS A 619 10.59 43.53 25.60
CA LYS A 619 9.30 43.30 24.95
C LYS A 619 8.99 44.52 24.09
N VAL A 620 8.80 44.32 22.80
CA VAL A 620 8.51 45.37 21.82
C VAL A 620 7.17 45.08 21.18
N THR A 621 6.20 45.95 21.41
CA THR A 621 4.82 45.79 20.92
C THR A 621 4.37 47.00 20.12
N GLY A 622 3.58 46.81 19.07
CA GLY A 622 2.90 47.90 18.37
C GLY A 622 1.40 47.69 18.24
N ALA A 623 0.80 48.40 17.28
CA ALA A 623 -0.61 48.29 16.92
C ALA A 623 -0.81 47.58 15.56
N GLY A 624 -0.04 46.52 15.31
CA GLY A 624 -0.04 45.70 14.09
C GLY A 624 0.49 46.47 12.88
N LYS A 625 -0.23 46.37 11.75
CA LYS A 625 0.03 47.13 10.51
C LYS A 625 -0.04 48.66 10.72
N GLY A 626 -0.59 49.13 11.84
CA GLY A 626 -0.67 50.54 12.20
C GLY A 626 0.63 51.15 12.74
N SER A 627 1.57 50.35 13.24
CA SER A 627 2.86 50.81 13.77
C SER A 627 3.98 50.38 12.82
N ARG A 628 4.43 51.31 11.95
CA ARG A 628 5.26 51.02 10.77
C ARG A 628 6.66 51.58 10.91
N ILE A 629 7.67 50.73 11.05
CA ILE A 629 9.08 51.09 11.08
C ILE A 629 9.67 50.87 9.69
N ILE A 630 10.19 51.92 9.06
CA ILE A 630 10.61 51.89 7.65
C ILE A 630 12.00 52.48 7.48
N ALA A 631 12.96 51.65 7.08
CA ALA A 631 14.33 52.02 6.75
C ALA A 631 14.56 51.95 5.22
N ARG A 632 14.25 53.04 4.49
CA ARG A 632 14.11 53.02 3.01
C ARG A 632 15.39 52.76 2.22
N SER A 633 16.54 53.10 2.80
CA SER A 633 17.85 52.99 2.14
C SER A 633 18.80 52.06 2.89
N GLN A 634 18.28 51.28 3.84
CA GLN A 634 19.07 50.41 4.70
C GLN A 634 18.67 48.96 4.54
N GLU A 635 19.61 48.04 4.80
CA GLU A 635 19.38 46.59 4.75
C GLU A 635 18.70 46.07 6.01
N VAL A 636 18.89 46.77 7.12
CA VAL A 636 18.37 46.45 8.45
C VAL A 636 17.57 47.64 8.96
N ALA A 637 16.41 47.38 9.55
CA ALA A 637 15.64 48.41 10.26
C ALA A 637 15.87 48.30 11.77
N LEU A 638 15.66 47.12 12.34
CA LEU A 638 15.89 46.85 13.77
C LEU A 638 16.95 45.77 13.94
N GLU A 639 17.93 46.04 14.79
CA GLU A 639 19.00 45.10 15.14
C GLU A 639 19.11 44.98 16.67
N PHE A 640 18.84 43.79 17.21
CA PHE A 640 19.03 43.50 18.64
C PHE A 640 20.27 42.65 18.84
N VAL A 641 21.19 43.08 19.69
CA VAL A 641 22.48 42.40 19.88
C VAL A 641 22.76 42.14 21.36
N LYS A 642 23.14 40.91 21.70
CA LYS A 642 23.54 40.51 23.07
C LYS A 642 22.55 40.93 24.17
N CYS A 643 21.26 40.97 23.88
CA CYS A 643 20.22 41.17 24.88
C CYS A 643 19.92 39.84 25.62
N ALA A 644 19.40 39.91 26.85
CA ALA A 644 19.03 38.71 27.60
C ALA A 644 17.85 37.95 26.96
N GLY A 645 16.89 38.69 26.38
CA GLY A 645 15.76 38.14 25.64
C GLY A 645 15.07 39.20 24.79
N VAL A 646 14.47 38.81 23.67
CA VAL A 646 13.79 39.75 22.76
C VAL A 646 12.44 39.16 22.32
N SER A 647 11.36 39.89 22.61
CA SER A 647 10.02 39.63 22.10
C SER A 647 9.55 40.78 21.22
N VAL A 648 9.21 40.53 19.96
CA VAL A 648 8.69 41.53 19.02
C VAL A 648 7.32 41.10 18.54
N ARG A 649 6.31 41.96 18.70
CA ARG A 649 4.95 41.67 18.22
C ARG A 649 4.17 42.87 17.73
N ASP A 650 3.18 42.61 16.88
CA ASP A 650 2.22 43.61 16.40
C ASP A 650 2.90 44.82 15.72
N LEU A 651 3.84 44.58 14.81
CA LEU A 651 4.61 45.63 14.13
C LEU A 651 4.70 45.40 12.63
N TYR A 652 4.84 46.48 11.87
CA TYR A 652 5.26 46.45 10.46
C TYR A 652 6.70 46.95 10.36
N ILE A 653 7.60 46.16 9.78
CA ILE A 653 9.03 46.45 9.64
C ILE A 653 9.41 46.33 8.16
N GLU A 654 9.97 47.38 7.57
CA GLU A 654 10.41 47.39 6.18
C GLU A 654 11.84 47.92 6.05
N ALA A 655 12.68 47.16 5.34
CA ALA A 655 14.04 47.57 4.99
C ALA A 655 14.22 47.61 3.46
N GLY A 656 14.91 48.65 3.00
CA GLY A 656 15.18 48.95 1.62
C GLY A 656 16.50 48.39 1.08
N ASN A 657 17.13 49.10 0.14
CA ASN A 657 18.36 48.65 -0.52
C ASN A 657 19.55 49.55 -0.16
N ALA A 658 20.49 49.03 0.65
CA ALA A 658 21.70 49.72 1.10
C ALA A 658 22.85 49.82 0.06
N GLY A 659 22.59 49.57 -1.23
CA GLY A 659 23.62 49.54 -2.27
C GLY A 659 24.49 48.26 -2.27
N ILE A 660 25.50 48.21 -3.15
CA ILE A 660 26.36 47.02 -3.35
C ILE A 660 27.63 47.15 -2.50
N GLN A 661 27.69 46.50 -1.35
CA GLN A 661 28.96 46.27 -0.65
C GLN A 661 29.82 45.23 -1.40
N LYS A 662 31.15 45.47 -1.48
CA LYS A 662 32.13 44.68 -2.27
C LYS A 662 32.40 43.27 -1.70
N ARG A 663 32.07 42.99 -0.43
CA ARG A 663 32.24 41.69 0.21
C ARG A 663 31.22 41.56 1.34
N ILE A 664 30.42 40.49 1.34
CA ILE A 664 29.43 40.22 2.40
C ILE A 664 29.95 39.08 3.26
N THR A 665 29.99 39.29 4.57
CA THR A 665 30.38 38.27 5.55
C THR A 665 29.17 37.48 6.05
N HIS A 666 27.97 38.09 6.13
CA HIS A 666 26.73 37.50 6.67
C HIS A 666 25.46 38.06 6.01
N ILE A 667 24.35 37.31 6.05
CA ILE A 667 23.03 37.74 5.54
C ILE A 667 22.22 38.35 6.70
N LEU A 668 21.89 39.64 6.61
CA LEU A 668 21.10 40.33 7.63
C LEU A 668 19.62 40.46 7.22
N GLY A 669 18.75 40.63 8.21
CA GLY A 669 17.32 40.78 8.03
C GLY A 669 16.84 42.20 8.29
N ALA A 670 15.70 42.59 7.71
CA ALA A 670 15.01 43.82 8.09
C ALA A 670 14.77 43.90 9.61
N LEU A 671 14.47 42.74 10.22
CA LEU A 671 14.60 42.49 11.65
C LEU A 671 15.75 41.50 11.89
N THR A 672 16.79 41.96 12.58
CA THR A 672 17.98 41.16 12.90
C THR A 672 18.12 41.00 14.41
N ILE A 673 18.37 39.77 14.86
CA ILE A 673 18.61 39.44 16.26
C ILE A 673 19.88 38.61 16.34
N GLU A 674 20.91 39.16 16.98
CA GLU A 674 22.24 38.55 17.09
C GLU A 674 22.61 38.31 18.55
N ASP A 675 23.15 37.13 18.80
CA ASP A 675 23.69 36.73 20.09
C ASP A 675 22.70 36.71 21.28
N VAL A 676 21.39 36.66 21.00
CA VAL A 676 20.30 36.58 21.98
C VAL A 676 19.84 35.13 22.20
N PRO A 677 19.74 34.64 23.46
CA PRO A 677 19.36 33.25 23.73
C PRO A 677 17.86 32.96 23.60
N TYR A 678 16.98 33.93 23.89
CA TYR A 678 15.53 33.77 23.85
C TYR A 678 14.89 34.78 22.91
N VAL A 679 14.24 34.30 21.85
CA VAL A 679 13.66 35.14 20.81
C VAL A 679 12.22 34.72 20.53
N SER A 680 11.30 35.68 20.56
CA SER A 680 9.90 35.48 20.17
C SER A 680 9.47 36.59 19.21
N ILE A 681 9.04 36.22 18.01
CA ILE A 681 8.52 37.12 17.01
C ILE A 681 7.11 36.64 16.66
N ARG A 682 6.09 37.48 16.87
CA ARG A 682 4.69 37.11 16.65
C ARG A 682 3.87 38.23 16.02
N ASP A 683 2.95 37.92 15.10
CA ASP A 683 2.00 38.91 14.56
C ASP A 683 2.70 40.13 13.91
N VAL A 684 3.89 39.93 13.32
CA VAL A 684 4.63 41.00 12.64
C VAL A 684 4.54 40.89 11.13
N VAL A 685 4.56 42.04 10.47
CA VAL A 685 4.73 42.15 9.03
C VAL A 685 6.16 42.57 8.75
N VAL A 686 6.92 41.79 7.99
CA VAL A 686 8.31 42.13 7.66
C VAL A 686 8.53 42.12 6.15
N LYS A 687 9.20 43.14 5.64
CA LYS A 687 9.48 43.29 4.21
C LYS A 687 10.94 43.63 3.96
N CYS A 688 11.57 42.91 3.03
CA CYS A 688 12.92 43.22 2.56
C CYS A 688 12.94 43.51 1.05
N ALA A 689 13.88 44.34 0.61
CA ALA A 689 14.00 44.74 -0.80
C ALA A 689 14.61 43.66 -1.70
N SER A 690 14.23 43.69 -2.98
CA SER A 690 14.77 42.83 -4.04
C SER A 690 16.25 43.08 -4.34
N GLY A 691 16.95 42.05 -4.80
CA GLY A 691 18.36 42.12 -5.20
C GLY A 691 18.70 41.19 -6.38
N THR A 692 19.90 41.35 -6.95
CA THR A 692 20.43 40.48 -8.02
C THR A 692 21.06 39.19 -7.47
N GLU A 693 21.38 39.15 -6.18
CA GLU A 693 22.05 38.05 -5.49
C GLU A 693 21.48 37.93 -4.07
N LEU A 694 21.66 36.76 -3.45
CA LEU A 694 21.28 36.54 -2.06
C LEU A 694 22.18 37.34 -1.14
N ARG A 695 21.61 38.35 -0.49
CA ARG A 695 22.33 39.26 0.42
C ARG A 695 21.55 39.55 1.70
N ARG A 696 20.22 39.38 1.68
CA ARG A 696 19.29 39.84 2.73
C ARG A 696 18.27 38.78 3.12
N ALA A 697 17.65 38.98 4.27
CA ALA A 697 16.49 38.26 4.75
C ALA A 697 15.37 39.23 5.18
N CYS A 698 14.16 38.72 5.47
CA CYS A 698 13.19 39.49 6.25
C CYS A 698 13.57 39.43 7.73
N ILE A 699 13.76 38.22 8.26
CA ILE A 699 14.14 37.98 9.65
C ILE A 699 15.45 37.17 9.67
N THR A 700 16.44 37.67 10.40
CA THR A 700 17.65 36.92 10.73
C THR A 700 17.76 36.76 12.24
N VAL A 701 17.87 35.52 12.72
CA VAL A 701 18.26 35.22 14.10
C VAL A 701 19.52 34.38 14.07
N SER A 702 20.54 34.79 14.80
CA SER A 702 21.84 34.14 14.72
C SER A 702 22.63 34.24 16.01
N LYS A 703 23.41 33.20 16.30
CA LYS A 703 24.26 33.11 17.48
C LYS A 703 25.62 32.53 17.12
N ASP A 704 26.71 33.11 17.63
CA ASP A 704 28.07 32.59 17.51
C ASP A 704 28.48 32.20 16.07
N LYS A 705 28.28 33.10 15.10
CA LYS A 705 28.48 32.86 13.65
C LYS A 705 29.88 32.36 13.23
N LYS A 706 30.86 32.40 14.13
CA LYS A 706 32.27 32.08 13.88
C LYS A 706 32.79 30.90 14.71
N ALA A 707 32.00 30.36 15.64
CA ALA A 707 32.45 29.30 16.52
C ALA A 707 32.48 27.94 15.80
N LEU A 708 33.54 27.16 16.08
CA LEU A 708 33.58 25.74 15.74
C LEU A 708 32.56 25.00 16.61
N VAL A 709 32.01 23.89 16.11
CA VAL A 709 30.89 23.13 16.70
C VAL A 709 31.02 22.89 18.21
N LYS A 710 32.24 22.68 18.70
CA LYS A 710 32.57 22.38 20.10
C LYS A 710 32.39 23.58 21.04
N ASP A 711 32.43 24.78 20.48
CA ASP A 711 32.43 26.06 21.20
C ASP A 711 31.19 26.91 20.87
N VAL A 712 30.26 26.40 20.04
CA VAL A 712 29.01 27.12 19.70
C VAL A 712 28.11 27.13 20.93
N VAL A 713 27.73 28.31 21.42
CA VAL A 713 26.66 28.49 22.39
C VAL A 713 25.39 28.85 21.62
N PRO A 714 24.50 27.91 21.27
CA PRO A 714 23.36 28.22 20.40
C PRO A 714 22.33 29.14 21.06
N ALA A 715 21.51 29.80 20.24
CA ALA A 715 20.31 30.43 20.74
C ALA A 715 19.38 29.35 21.32
N LYS A 716 18.94 29.50 22.57
CA LYS A 716 18.23 28.45 23.32
C LYS A 716 16.83 28.21 22.77
N CYS A 717 16.08 29.26 22.50
CA CYS A 717 14.72 29.16 21.97
C CYS A 717 14.43 30.33 21.03
N VAL A 718 14.05 30.00 19.79
CA VAL A 718 13.64 30.97 18.79
C VAL A 718 12.28 30.56 18.27
N SER A 719 11.31 31.46 18.40
CA SER A 719 9.98 31.25 17.85
C SER A 719 9.53 32.39 16.96
N ILE A 720 9.04 32.06 15.77
CA ILE A 720 8.48 32.97 14.79
C ILE A 720 7.08 32.46 14.43
N GLN A 721 6.04 33.18 14.86
CA GLN A 721 4.66 32.74 14.79
C GLN A 721 3.78 33.77 14.09
N ASP A 722 2.86 33.34 13.23
CA ASP A 722 1.77 34.18 12.71
C ASP A 722 2.26 35.48 12.02
N CYS A 723 3.43 35.43 11.36
CA CYS A 723 4.02 36.59 10.70
C CYS A 723 3.69 36.64 9.19
N ASP A 724 3.52 37.85 8.67
CA ASP A 724 3.36 38.14 7.24
C ASP A 724 4.70 38.61 6.64
N LEU A 725 5.39 37.78 5.87
CA LEU A 725 6.71 38.10 5.29
C LEU A 725 6.61 38.37 3.79
N THR A 726 7.02 39.57 3.35
CA THR A 726 7.13 39.93 1.94
C THR A 726 8.60 39.98 1.52
N VAL A 727 9.03 38.96 0.79
CA VAL A 727 10.44 38.71 0.48
C VAL A 727 10.82 39.33 -0.87
N GLY A 728 11.93 40.06 -0.91
CA GLY A 728 12.49 40.57 -2.15
C GLY A 728 12.98 39.46 -3.09
N HIS A 729 13.03 39.76 -4.39
CA HIS A 729 13.61 38.86 -5.40
C HIS A 729 15.03 38.43 -4.98
N LYS A 730 15.30 37.13 -5.07
CA LYS A 730 16.56 36.47 -4.69
C LYS A 730 16.98 36.61 -3.22
N GLN A 731 16.10 37.04 -2.32
CA GLN A 731 16.39 37.15 -0.89
C GLN A 731 15.80 35.98 -0.09
N ASN A 732 16.13 35.89 1.21
CA ASN A 732 15.55 34.90 2.12
C ASN A 732 14.35 35.48 2.91
N ALA A 733 13.43 34.65 3.37
CA ALA A 733 12.41 35.10 4.32
C ALA A 733 12.95 35.04 5.75
N ILE A 734 13.20 33.84 6.25
CA ILE A 734 13.65 33.56 7.61
C ILE A 734 15.00 32.86 7.54
N LEU A 735 16.00 33.40 8.24
CA LEU A 735 17.30 32.80 8.41
C LEU A 735 17.62 32.61 9.89
N LEU A 736 17.74 31.34 10.31
CA LEU A 736 18.08 30.92 11.65
C LEU A 736 19.43 30.23 11.65
N VAL A 737 20.38 30.72 12.42
CA VAL A 737 21.75 30.19 12.48
C VAL A 737 22.13 29.84 13.91
N ASN A 738 22.54 28.58 14.15
CA ASN A 738 22.96 28.07 15.46
C ASN A 738 21.87 28.16 16.53
N VAL A 739 20.78 27.41 16.36
CA VAL A 739 19.61 27.44 17.24
C VAL A 739 19.33 26.04 17.83
N GLU A 740 19.10 25.98 19.14
CA GLU A 740 18.74 24.76 19.88
C GLU A 740 17.27 24.40 19.71
N ASN A 741 16.33 25.32 19.90
CA ASN A 741 14.90 25.05 19.76
C ASN A 741 14.26 26.07 18.82
N THR A 742 13.91 25.63 17.61
CA THR A 742 13.27 26.43 16.57
C THR A 742 11.80 26.08 16.47
N LYS A 743 10.92 27.08 16.54
CA LYS A 743 9.50 26.96 16.21
C LYS A 743 9.08 28.03 15.21
N VAL A 744 8.81 27.63 13.97
CA VAL A 744 8.31 28.51 12.89
C VAL A 744 6.92 28.05 12.50
N THR A 745 5.89 28.72 12.99
CA THR A 745 4.49 28.25 12.87
C THR A 745 3.56 29.33 12.34
N GLY A 746 2.60 28.99 11.47
CA GLY A 746 1.50 29.92 11.10
C GLY A 746 1.93 31.10 10.23
N ASN A 747 3.13 31.10 9.65
CA ASN A 747 3.64 32.28 8.91
C ASN A 747 3.20 32.26 7.44
N CYS A 748 2.86 33.43 6.90
CA CYS A 748 2.58 33.64 5.49
C CYS A 748 3.79 34.29 4.80
N ILE A 749 4.54 33.52 4.01
CA ILE A 749 5.72 33.96 3.27
C ILE A 749 5.36 34.11 1.80
N LYS A 750 5.53 35.32 1.25
CA LYS A 750 5.28 35.59 -0.17
C LYS A 750 6.39 36.41 -0.80
N VAL A 751 6.72 36.11 -2.05
CA VAL A 751 7.61 36.97 -2.84
C VAL A 751 6.90 38.28 -3.22
N GLY A 752 7.57 39.40 -2.98
CA GLY A 752 7.11 40.72 -3.40
C GLY A 752 7.27 40.95 -4.91
N VAL A 753 6.52 41.92 -5.43
CA VAL A 753 6.68 42.38 -6.83
C VAL A 753 8.12 42.83 -7.06
N ARG A 754 8.75 42.32 -8.12
CA ARG A 754 10.11 42.72 -8.48
C ARG A 754 10.14 44.23 -8.73
N SER A 755 11.12 44.91 -8.14
CA SER A 755 11.33 46.34 -8.37
C SER A 755 11.49 46.63 -9.86
N LYS A 756 10.79 47.66 -10.37
CA LYS A 756 10.93 48.14 -11.77
C LYS A 756 12.36 48.54 -12.11
N VAL A 757 13.17 48.88 -11.10
CA VAL A 757 14.58 49.23 -11.26
C VAL A 757 15.45 48.00 -11.56
N LEU A 758 14.99 46.79 -11.24
CA LEU A 758 15.70 45.52 -11.42
C LEU A 758 15.26 44.82 -12.73
N THR A 759 15.67 45.37 -13.87
CA THR A 759 15.39 44.80 -15.21
C THR A 759 16.13 43.48 -15.43
N PHE A 760 15.75 42.71 -16.46
CA PHE A 760 16.41 41.45 -16.79
C PHE A 760 17.91 41.64 -17.11
N GLU A 761 18.24 42.68 -17.86
CA GLU A 761 19.61 43.05 -18.24
C GLU A 761 20.46 43.38 -17.02
N LYS A 762 19.88 44.02 -15.99
CA LYS A 762 20.60 44.26 -14.73
C LYS A 762 20.84 42.98 -13.94
N GLN A 763 19.93 42.00 -14.01
CA GLN A 763 20.12 40.69 -13.37
C GLN A 763 21.29 39.93 -14.00
N LEU A 764 21.51 40.07 -15.33
CA LEU A 764 22.66 39.47 -16.04
C LEU A 764 24.02 39.95 -15.56
N LYS A 765 24.10 40.99 -14.71
CA LYS A 765 25.35 41.35 -14.03
C LYS A 765 25.82 40.25 -13.07
N SER A 766 24.91 39.41 -12.55
CA SER A 766 25.27 38.27 -11.71
C SER A 766 26.04 37.21 -12.53
N PRO A 767 27.28 36.87 -12.17
CA PRO A 767 28.03 35.80 -12.82
C PRO A 767 27.33 34.44 -12.72
N LYS A 768 26.61 34.21 -11.60
CA LYS A 768 25.85 32.98 -11.36
C LYS A 768 24.71 32.84 -12.35
N MET A 769 23.90 33.88 -12.53
CA MET A 769 22.81 33.87 -13.50
C MET A 769 23.30 33.62 -14.92
N ARG A 770 24.43 34.24 -15.32
CA ARG A 770 25.01 33.99 -16.65
C ARG A 770 25.48 32.56 -16.83
N ALA A 771 26.07 31.96 -15.79
CA ALA A 771 26.47 30.57 -15.81
C ALA A 771 25.25 29.64 -15.93
N ASP A 772 24.19 29.90 -15.17
CA ASP A 772 22.96 29.10 -15.19
C ASP A 772 22.25 29.21 -16.57
N LEU A 773 22.14 30.41 -17.15
CA LEU A 773 21.64 30.61 -18.52
C LEU A 773 22.48 29.93 -19.59
N ARG A 774 23.81 29.93 -19.44
CA ARG A 774 24.70 29.19 -20.35
C ARG A 774 24.40 27.69 -20.28
N ASN A 775 24.17 27.16 -19.08
CA ASN A 775 23.85 25.74 -18.90
C ASN A 775 22.49 25.35 -19.51
N ILE A 776 21.57 26.32 -19.73
CA ILE A 776 20.34 26.10 -20.52
C ILE A 776 20.65 26.02 -22.02
N LEU A 777 21.56 26.86 -22.54
CA LEU A 777 21.94 26.85 -23.96
C LEU A 777 22.80 25.63 -24.34
N VAL A 778 23.59 25.12 -23.39
CA VAL A 778 24.53 24.02 -23.55
C VAL A 778 24.31 23.03 -22.41
N GLU A 779 23.14 22.38 -22.41
CA GLU A 779 22.71 21.45 -21.38
C GLU A 779 23.30 20.05 -21.63
N LEU A 780 23.75 19.39 -20.56
CA LEU A 780 24.35 18.03 -20.59
C LEU A 780 25.36 17.82 -21.73
N PRO A 781 26.39 18.67 -21.89
CA PRO A 781 27.32 18.49 -22.99
C PRO A 781 28.12 17.19 -22.83
N ALA A 782 28.09 16.35 -23.85
CA ALA A 782 28.88 15.13 -23.95
C ALA A 782 29.94 15.27 -25.05
N VAL A 783 31.15 14.85 -24.69
CA VAL A 783 32.34 14.89 -25.53
C VAL A 783 32.69 13.43 -25.80
N SER A 784 32.52 12.95 -27.04
CA SER A 784 32.79 11.55 -27.36
C SER A 784 34.30 11.25 -27.33
N GLU A 785 34.72 10.11 -26.78
CA GLU A 785 36.13 9.63 -26.79
C GLU A 785 36.69 9.30 -28.18
N VAL A 786 35.92 9.52 -29.25
CA VAL A 786 36.39 9.27 -30.62
C VAL A 786 37.36 10.38 -31.02
N HIS A 787 38.59 10.24 -30.52
CA HIS A 787 39.76 10.92 -31.03
C HIS A 787 40.17 10.15 -32.30
N ILE A 788 39.75 10.61 -33.49
CA ILE A 788 40.15 10.00 -34.77
C ILE A 788 41.62 10.37 -35.04
N LYS A 789 42.52 9.63 -34.39
CA LYS A 789 43.94 9.61 -34.74
C LYS A 789 44.13 8.62 -35.89
N ASP A 790 44.57 9.16 -37.02
CA ASP A 790 45.08 8.46 -38.21
C ASP A 790 44.07 7.84 -39.21
N GLY A 791 43.82 8.61 -40.29
CA GLY A 791 43.75 8.12 -41.67
C GLY A 791 42.52 7.29 -42.10
N LYS A 792 41.69 7.89 -42.99
CA LYS A 792 40.60 7.28 -43.80
C LYS A 792 39.85 6.12 -43.12
N VAL A 793 39.14 6.45 -42.05
CA VAL A 793 38.20 5.56 -41.37
C VAL A 793 36.78 5.91 -41.84
N ASN A 794 36.04 4.91 -42.32
CA ASN A 794 34.63 5.02 -42.70
C ASN A 794 33.76 4.39 -41.60
N THR A 795 32.60 4.99 -41.32
CA THR A 795 31.72 4.55 -40.24
C THR A 795 30.28 4.34 -40.72
N HIS A 796 29.77 3.10 -40.67
CA HIS A 796 28.44 2.77 -41.20
C HIS A 796 27.52 2.19 -40.12
N LYS A 797 26.29 2.68 -40.04
CA LYS A 797 25.28 2.13 -39.11
C LYS A 797 24.60 0.89 -39.70
N VAL A 798 24.60 -0.22 -38.95
CA VAL A 798 23.92 -1.47 -39.33
C VAL A 798 23.09 -1.97 -38.15
N GLY A 799 21.79 -1.66 -38.15
CA GLY A 799 20.91 -1.97 -37.02
C GLY A 799 21.29 -1.17 -35.78
N SER A 800 21.46 -1.85 -34.65
CA SER A 800 21.93 -1.32 -33.36
C SER A 800 23.46 -1.39 -33.22
N TYR A 801 24.21 -1.44 -34.32
CA TYR A 801 25.67 -1.53 -34.32
C TYR A 801 26.30 -0.47 -35.24
N THR A 802 27.51 -0.04 -34.88
CA THR A 802 28.36 0.85 -35.67
C THR A 802 29.53 0.04 -36.24
N LEU A 803 29.64 0.02 -37.56
CA LEU A 803 30.73 -0.61 -38.29
C LEU A 803 31.83 0.43 -38.56
N VAL A 804 33.03 0.21 -38.06
CA VAL A 804 34.19 1.08 -38.25
C VAL A 804 35.22 0.37 -39.13
N VAL A 805 35.49 0.95 -40.30
CA VAL A 805 36.31 0.33 -41.35
C VAL A 805 37.44 1.27 -41.75
N LYS A 806 38.68 0.81 -41.70
CA LYS A 806 39.80 1.52 -42.34
C LYS A 806 39.83 1.14 -43.82
N SER A 807 39.45 2.06 -44.70
CA SER A 807 39.36 1.79 -46.14
C SER A 807 39.97 2.93 -46.94
N ASN A 808 40.68 2.57 -48.01
CA ASN A 808 41.23 3.55 -48.94
C ASN A 808 40.17 4.15 -49.87
N VAL A 809 38.94 3.62 -49.84
CA VAL A 809 37.77 4.10 -50.58
C VAL A 809 36.96 5.07 -49.71
N PRO A 810 36.46 6.20 -50.25
CA PRO A 810 35.63 7.13 -49.49
C PRO A 810 34.33 6.51 -48.98
N GLU A 811 33.89 6.96 -47.80
CA GLU A 811 32.65 6.54 -47.13
C GLU A 811 31.40 6.59 -48.03
N TYR A 812 31.25 7.64 -48.86
CA TYR A 812 30.07 7.79 -49.71
C TYR A 812 29.93 6.67 -50.78
N GLU A 813 31.04 6.06 -51.24
CA GLU A 813 30.98 4.95 -52.20
C GLU A 813 30.53 3.66 -51.49
N TRP A 814 30.99 3.45 -50.25
CA TRP A 814 30.54 2.36 -49.39
C TRP A 814 29.05 2.50 -49.05
N ASP A 815 28.58 3.70 -48.71
CA ASP A 815 27.16 3.95 -48.44
C ASP A 815 26.27 3.69 -49.64
N ALA A 816 26.73 4.05 -50.85
CA ALA A 816 26.01 3.76 -52.08
C ALA A 816 25.92 2.25 -52.34
N LEU A 817 27.01 1.52 -52.10
CA LEU A 817 27.04 0.07 -52.22
C LEU A 817 26.13 -0.62 -51.20
N MET A 818 26.18 -0.24 -49.93
CA MET A 818 25.32 -0.82 -48.90
C MET A 818 23.83 -0.48 -49.10
N ARG A 819 23.50 0.61 -49.79
CA ARG A 819 22.13 0.90 -50.23
C ARG A 819 21.64 -0.04 -51.33
N THR A 820 22.54 -0.47 -52.21
CA THR A 820 22.20 -1.39 -53.31
C THR A 820 22.26 -2.86 -52.90
N ASP A 821 23.01 -3.20 -51.84
CA ASP A 821 23.04 -4.52 -51.20
C ASP A 821 22.82 -4.40 -49.68
N PRO A 822 21.58 -4.09 -49.23
CA PRO A 822 21.31 -3.80 -47.83
C PRO A 822 21.40 -5.02 -46.91
N PRO A 823 21.72 -4.82 -45.61
CA PRO A 823 21.82 -5.91 -44.64
C PRO A 823 20.45 -6.53 -44.36
N LYS A 824 20.38 -7.86 -44.38
CA LYS A 824 19.16 -8.63 -44.06
C LYS A 824 18.88 -8.60 -42.56
N ALA A 825 17.68 -9.00 -42.14
CA ALA A 825 17.33 -9.05 -40.71
C ALA A 825 18.30 -9.92 -39.89
N ALA A 826 18.81 -11.02 -40.44
CA ALA A 826 19.80 -11.87 -39.78
C ALA A 826 21.18 -11.20 -39.61
N ASP A 827 21.55 -10.31 -40.54
CA ASP A 827 22.82 -9.59 -40.54
C ASP A 827 22.90 -8.55 -39.40
N LYS A 828 21.73 -8.13 -38.86
CA LYS A 828 21.61 -7.07 -37.83
C LYS A 828 21.56 -7.59 -36.39
N LYS A 829 21.64 -8.91 -36.18
CA LYS A 829 21.34 -9.54 -34.87
C LYS A 829 22.47 -9.49 -33.85
N SER A 830 23.72 -9.32 -34.27
CA SER A 830 24.89 -9.35 -33.38
C SER A 830 26.10 -8.67 -34.02
N LYS A 831 27.10 -8.29 -33.21
CA LYS A 831 28.40 -7.77 -33.71
C LYS A 831 29.02 -8.70 -34.75
N ALA A 832 28.95 -10.01 -34.51
CA ALA A 832 29.48 -11.04 -35.42
C ALA A 832 28.68 -11.11 -36.73
N SER A 833 27.35 -10.96 -36.68
CA SER A 833 26.49 -10.96 -37.87
C SER A 833 26.77 -9.75 -38.76
N VAL A 834 26.99 -8.58 -38.16
CA VAL A 834 27.31 -7.33 -38.86
C VAL A 834 28.70 -7.40 -39.50
N ALA A 835 29.70 -7.95 -38.80
CA ALA A 835 31.02 -8.20 -39.37
C ALA A 835 30.94 -9.14 -40.59
N LYS A 836 30.17 -10.24 -40.48
CA LYS A 836 29.94 -11.19 -41.59
C LYS A 836 29.24 -10.54 -42.79
N TYR A 837 28.30 -9.63 -42.56
CA TYR A 837 27.67 -8.84 -43.61
C TYR A 837 28.69 -8.00 -44.37
N PHE A 838 29.52 -7.26 -43.63
CA PHE A 838 30.54 -6.44 -44.25
C PHE A 838 31.57 -7.27 -45.02
N ASP A 839 32.05 -8.37 -44.45
CA ASP A 839 32.98 -9.29 -45.12
C ASP A 839 32.40 -9.83 -46.43
N ARG A 840 31.11 -10.17 -46.46
CA ARG A 840 30.42 -10.63 -47.67
C ARG A 840 30.45 -9.56 -48.77
N ILE A 841 30.21 -8.31 -48.42
CA ILE A 841 30.23 -7.20 -49.39
C ILE A 841 31.67 -6.89 -49.82
N ALA A 842 32.62 -6.87 -48.88
CA ALA A 842 34.03 -6.66 -49.20
C ALA A 842 34.55 -7.71 -50.18
N VAL A 843 34.22 -8.99 -49.99
CA VAL A 843 34.57 -10.07 -50.93
C VAL A 843 33.92 -9.88 -52.31
N LYS A 844 32.66 -9.42 -52.37
CA LYS A 844 32.01 -9.09 -53.65
C LYS A 844 32.77 -7.99 -54.41
N VAL A 845 33.20 -6.95 -53.70
CA VAL A 845 33.96 -5.84 -54.28
C VAL A 845 35.36 -6.29 -54.70
N THR A 846 36.04 -7.12 -53.92
CA THR A 846 37.35 -7.70 -54.28
C THR A 846 37.27 -8.49 -55.59
N LYS A 847 36.19 -9.26 -55.80
CA LYS A 847 35.97 -10.05 -57.03
C LYS A 847 35.50 -9.20 -58.21
N LYS A 848 34.91 -8.03 -57.96
CA LYS A 848 34.42 -7.10 -58.98
C LYS A 848 34.78 -5.66 -58.61
N PRO A 849 36.05 -5.23 -58.83
CA PRO A 849 36.52 -3.93 -58.40
C PRO A 849 35.72 -2.73 -58.91
N SER A 850 35.05 -2.87 -60.07
CA SER A 850 34.19 -1.82 -60.67
C SER A 850 32.96 -1.42 -59.85
N MET A 851 32.65 -2.15 -58.76
CA MET A 851 31.59 -1.76 -57.82
C MET A 851 31.93 -0.51 -57.00
N LEU A 852 33.21 -0.19 -56.81
CA LEU A 852 33.68 1.03 -56.15
C LEU A 852 34.70 1.71 -57.06
N LYS A 853 34.37 2.88 -57.61
CA LYS A 853 35.17 3.59 -58.61
C LYS A 853 36.58 3.91 -58.11
N SER A 854 36.70 4.26 -56.83
CA SER A 854 38.00 4.56 -56.23
C SER A 854 38.85 3.31 -56.02
N TYR A 855 38.23 2.16 -55.75
CA TYR A 855 38.93 0.88 -55.65
C TYR A 855 39.35 0.34 -57.02
N GLU A 856 38.48 0.41 -58.02
CA GLU A 856 38.79 0.01 -59.40
C GLU A 856 40.04 0.69 -59.94
N ARG A 857 40.18 2.01 -59.69
CA ARG A 857 41.38 2.77 -60.06
C ARG A 857 42.64 2.24 -59.38
N ASN A 858 42.56 1.91 -58.08
CA ASN A 858 43.69 1.37 -57.34
C ASN A 858 44.11 -0.02 -57.84
N VAL A 859 43.13 -0.87 -58.17
CA VAL A 859 43.41 -2.23 -58.71
C VAL A 859 44.03 -2.15 -60.11
N ARG A 860 43.53 -1.28 -61.00
CA ARG A 860 44.12 -1.07 -62.33
C ARG A 860 45.53 -0.49 -62.27
N ALA A 861 45.83 0.34 -61.27
CA ALA A 861 47.18 0.83 -61.03
C ALA A 861 48.13 -0.32 -60.66
N LEU A 862 47.70 -1.22 -59.77
CA LEU A 862 48.48 -2.42 -59.43
C LEU A 862 48.68 -3.37 -60.61
N GLU A 863 47.63 -3.59 -61.42
CA GLU A 863 47.72 -4.41 -62.65
C GLU A 863 48.76 -3.86 -63.62
N LYS A 864 48.77 -2.54 -63.82
CA LYS A 864 49.76 -1.85 -64.66
C LYS A 864 51.19 -1.98 -64.12
N ASP A 865 51.37 -1.88 -62.80
CA ASP A 865 52.69 -1.96 -62.15
C ASP A 865 53.27 -3.38 -62.13
N MET A 866 52.40 -4.42 -62.11
CA MET A 866 52.82 -5.83 -62.09
C MET A 866 52.91 -6.48 -63.49
N GLY A 867 52.25 -5.90 -64.49
CA GLY A 867 52.10 -6.45 -65.83
C GLY A 867 50.97 -7.48 -65.92
N ASP A 868 50.17 -7.39 -66.99
CA ASP A 868 48.89 -8.09 -67.16
C ASP A 868 48.95 -9.60 -66.90
N VAL A 869 50.02 -10.28 -67.37
CA VAL A 869 50.17 -11.74 -67.22
C VAL A 869 50.43 -12.14 -65.77
N VAL A 870 51.24 -11.36 -65.05
CA VAL A 870 51.58 -11.63 -63.64
C VAL A 870 50.38 -11.32 -62.75
N PHE A 871 49.70 -10.20 -63.01
CA PHE A 871 48.48 -9.83 -62.30
C PHE A 871 47.36 -10.87 -62.50
N ALA A 872 47.12 -11.31 -63.74
CA ALA A 872 46.10 -12.31 -64.06
C ALA A 872 46.36 -13.67 -63.40
N ASN A 873 47.63 -14.04 -63.16
CA ASN A 873 47.99 -15.25 -62.42
C ASN A 873 47.87 -15.06 -60.91
N LEU A 874 48.28 -13.88 -60.39
CA LEU A 874 48.17 -13.57 -58.96
C LEU A 874 46.72 -13.64 -58.49
N VAL A 875 45.79 -12.97 -59.19
CA VAL A 875 44.37 -12.89 -58.78
C VAL A 875 43.62 -14.22 -58.85
N LYS A 876 44.20 -15.25 -59.49
CA LYS A 876 43.67 -16.63 -59.49
C LYS A 876 44.10 -17.45 -58.27
N THR A 877 45.04 -16.94 -57.48
CA THR A 877 45.52 -17.61 -56.25
C THR A 877 44.79 -17.07 -55.02
N PRO A 878 44.58 -17.89 -53.98
CA PRO A 878 44.06 -17.42 -52.70
C PRO A 878 44.91 -16.30 -52.07
N GLN A 879 46.22 -16.32 -52.31
CA GLN A 879 47.13 -15.28 -51.86
C GLN A 879 46.86 -13.95 -52.56
N GLY A 880 46.61 -13.95 -53.87
CA GLY A 880 46.26 -12.74 -54.62
C GLY A 880 44.90 -12.15 -54.26
N GLU A 881 43.90 -12.98 -53.96
CA GLU A 881 42.61 -12.51 -53.45
C GLU A 881 42.76 -11.81 -52.09
N SER A 882 43.65 -12.31 -51.22
CA SER A 882 43.99 -11.68 -49.94
C SER A 882 44.69 -10.33 -50.12
N VAL A 883 45.61 -10.21 -51.09
CA VAL A 883 46.28 -8.94 -51.42
C VAL A 883 45.26 -7.88 -51.86
N LEU A 884 44.35 -8.24 -52.78
CA LEU A 884 43.31 -7.32 -53.23
C LEU A 884 42.36 -6.92 -52.10
N ARG A 885 41.97 -7.87 -51.23
CA ARG A 885 41.13 -7.57 -50.05
C ARG A 885 41.82 -6.60 -49.10
N ASN A 886 43.12 -6.78 -48.84
CA ASN A 886 43.90 -5.90 -47.97
C ASN A 886 44.11 -4.48 -48.56
N MET A 887 44.08 -4.35 -49.90
CA MET A 887 44.06 -3.02 -50.54
C MET A 887 42.73 -2.28 -50.36
N LEU A 888 41.62 -3.02 -50.26
CA LEU A 888 40.27 -2.47 -50.09
C LEU A 888 40.01 -2.04 -48.65
N VAL A 889 40.37 -2.89 -47.68
CA VAL A 889 40.20 -2.68 -46.24
C VAL A 889 41.50 -3.04 -45.54
N SER A 890 42.10 -2.08 -44.83
CA SER A 890 43.35 -2.29 -44.11
C SER A 890 43.09 -2.60 -42.63
N GLY A 891 43.42 -3.82 -42.22
CA GLY A 891 43.27 -4.28 -40.83
C GLY A 891 41.87 -4.83 -40.50
N ASN A 892 41.65 -5.07 -39.21
CA ASN A 892 40.42 -5.70 -38.73
C ASN A 892 39.26 -4.69 -38.70
N VAL A 893 38.11 -5.13 -39.20
CA VAL A 893 36.85 -4.41 -39.13
C VAL A 893 36.37 -4.41 -37.68
N LYS A 894 36.11 -3.24 -37.12
CA LYS A 894 35.61 -3.11 -35.74
C LYS A 894 34.11 -2.91 -35.78
N VAL A 895 33.36 -3.77 -35.07
CA VAL A 895 31.92 -3.61 -34.89
C VAL A 895 31.65 -3.28 -33.44
N GLU A 896 31.13 -2.10 -33.20
CA GLU A 896 30.77 -1.62 -31.88
C GLU A 896 29.24 -1.65 -31.74
N GLU A 897 28.76 -1.86 -30.51
CA GLU A 897 27.35 -1.59 -30.24
C GLU A 897 27.11 -0.10 -30.44
N PHE A 898 26.03 0.22 -31.14
CA PHE A 898 25.53 1.57 -31.17
C PHE A 898 25.10 1.87 -29.75
N ASP A 899 25.96 2.58 -29.03
CA ASP A 899 25.73 2.95 -27.64
C ASP A 899 24.63 4.01 -27.62
N GLU A 900 23.37 3.56 -27.59
CA GLU A 900 22.19 4.44 -27.47
C GLU A 900 22.30 5.33 -26.22
N ILE A 901 23.05 4.90 -25.21
CA ILE A 901 23.20 5.61 -23.94
C ILE A 901 23.92 6.97 -24.10
N ASN A 902 24.76 7.17 -25.12
CA ASN A 902 25.47 8.44 -25.32
C ASN A 902 24.80 9.40 -26.34
N ASN A 903 23.74 8.97 -27.05
CA ASN A 903 23.08 9.82 -28.07
C ASN A 903 21.54 9.79 -28.04
N ALA A 904 20.88 9.03 -27.17
CA ALA A 904 19.41 8.98 -27.15
C ALA A 904 18.74 10.27 -26.64
N ASP A 905 19.43 11.11 -25.86
CA ASP A 905 18.82 12.24 -25.16
C ASP A 905 19.33 13.63 -25.59
N HIS A 906 20.21 13.75 -26.58
CA HIS A 906 20.76 15.05 -27.04
C HIS A 906 20.10 15.54 -28.33
N ASN A 907 19.49 16.73 -28.29
CA ASN A 907 18.79 17.31 -29.44
C ASN A 907 19.70 18.03 -30.46
N VAL A 908 20.99 18.25 -30.13
CA VAL A 908 21.97 18.91 -31.00
C VAL A 908 23.31 18.18 -30.98
N VAL A 909 23.88 17.94 -32.18
CA VAL A 909 25.21 17.35 -32.36
C VAL A 909 26.04 18.24 -33.29
N ILE A 910 27.10 18.85 -32.78
CA ILE A 910 28.00 19.70 -33.57
C ILE A 910 29.22 18.90 -34.00
N SER A 911 29.46 18.84 -35.32
CA SER A 911 30.70 18.34 -35.90
C SER A 911 31.44 19.47 -36.62
N TYR A 912 32.61 19.86 -36.11
CA TYR A 912 33.36 21.01 -36.64
C TYR A 912 34.88 20.83 -36.48
N GLY A 913 35.63 21.00 -37.57
CA GLY A 913 37.11 20.92 -37.55
C GLY A 913 37.68 19.55 -37.17
N GLY A 914 36.96 18.45 -37.44
CA GLY A 914 37.35 17.09 -37.03
C GLY A 914 36.98 16.72 -35.60
N ASN A 915 36.37 17.65 -34.85
CA ASN A 915 35.92 17.46 -33.48
C ASN A 915 34.40 17.35 -33.38
N ARG A 916 33.89 16.69 -32.34
CA ARG A 916 32.46 16.42 -32.13
C ARG A 916 32.02 16.64 -30.69
N VAL A 917 30.91 17.35 -30.52
CA VAL A 917 30.23 17.60 -29.24
C VAL A 917 28.72 17.38 -29.41
N SER A 918 28.08 16.69 -28.48
CA SER A 918 26.61 16.55 -28.41
C SER A 918 26.07 17.23 -27.16
N MET A 919 24.89 17.84 -27.23
CA MET A 919 24.27 18.56 -26.11
C MET A 919 22.75 18.71 -26.31
N ASN A 920 22.06 19.13 -25.25
CA ASN A 920 20.75 19.73 -25.34
C ASN A 920 20.84 21.25 -25.44
N SER A 921 20.14 21.83 -26.43
CA SER A 921 20.20 23.25 -26.73
C SER A 921 18.86 23.75 -27.25
N ALA A 922 18.49 24.96 -26.85
CA ALA A 922 17.33 25.68 -27.40
C ALA A 922 17.56 26.19 -28.84
N LEU A 923 18.82 26.26 -29.28
CA LEU A 923 19.21 26.67 -30.63
C LEU A 923 19.51 25.44 -31.49
N SER A 924 19.17 25.49 -32.77
CA SER A 924 19.42 24.41 -33.72
C SER A 924 20.91 24.22 -34.05
N GLU A 925 21.29 23.00 -34.44
CA GLU A 925 22.65 22.68 -34.91
C GLU A 925 23.11 23.65 -36.02
N LYS A 926 22.20 23.99 -36.94
CA LYS A 926 22.46 24.91 -38.05
C LYS A 926 22.90 26.29 -37.58
N VAL A 927 22.27 26.82 -36.51
CA VAL A 927 22.61 28.13 -35.95
C VAL A 927 23.96 28.09 -35.27
N TRP A 928 24.26 27.03 -34.50
CA TRP A 928 25.57 26.83 -33.89
C TRP A 928 26.70 26.75 -34.93
N LEU A 929 26.54 25.93 -35.97
CA LEU A 929 27.53 25.80 -37.05
C LEU A 929 27.72 27.11 -37.82
N LYS A 930 26.65 27.90 -38.00
CA LYS A 930 26.74 29.23 -38.62
C LYS A 930 27.61 30.18 -37.79
N MET A 931 27.44 30.20 -36.47
CA MET A 931 28.23 31.02 -35.55
C MET A 931 29.71 30.60 -35.51
N LEU A 932 29.98 29.30 -35.41
CA LEU A 932 31.35 28.76 -35.42
C LEU A 932 32.10 29.14 -36.72
N LYS A 933 31.41 29.08 -37.87
CA LYS A 933 31.94 29.49 -39.17
C LYS A 933 32.17 31.00 -39.26
N SER A 934 31.21 31.82 -38.83
CA SER A 934 31.32 33.28 -38.94
C SER A 934 32.40 33.87 -38.03
N GLU A 935 32.66 33.23 -36.89
CA GLU A 935 33.70 33.64 -35.94
C GLU A 935 35.07 32.99 -36.21
N ASN A 936 35.18 32.15 -37.25
CA ASN A 936 36.42 31.48 -37.66
C ASN A 936 37.12 30.71 -36.51
N VAL A 937 36.30 29.99 -35.73
CA VAL A 937 36.75 29.25 -34.54
C VAL A 937 37.75 28.15 -34.94
N LYS A 938 38.79 27.93 -34.12
CA LYS A 938 39.74 26.82 -34.29
C LYS A 938 39.71 25.96 -33.02
N ALA A 939 39.24 24.72 -33.15
CA ALA A 939 39.26 23.74 -32.07
C ALA A 939 40.27 22.64 -32.41
N ASP A 940 41.16 22.32 -31.46
CA ASP A 940 42.21 21.30 -31.56
C ASP A 940 41.79 19.94 -30.96
N SER A 941 40.66 19.91 -30.26
CA SER A 941 40.13 18.77 -29.50
C SER A 941 38.61 18.88 -29.32
N ASN A 942 37.97 17.78 -28.93
CA ASN A 942 36.53 17.76 -28.64
C ASN A 942 36.21 18.66 -27.43
N GLU A 943 37.07 18.68 -26.40
CA GLU A 943 36.98 19.59 -25.25
C GLU A 943 37.22 21.05 -25.65
N GLY A 944 38.15 21.29 -26.58
CA GLY A 944 38.39 22.61 -27.18
C GLY A 944 37.15 23.14 -27.89
N LEU A 945 36.48 22.30 -28.69
CA LEU A 945 35.23 22.65 -29.36
C LEU A 945 34.11 22.98 -28.34
N LEU A 946 34.00 22.21 -27.26
CA LEU A 946 33.02 22.49 -26.20
C LEU A 946 33.26 23.85 -25.52
N LYS A 947 34.52 24.21 -25.23
CA LYS A 947 34.86 25.51 -24.64
C LYS A 947 34.46 26.67 -25.56
N GLU A 948 34.69 26.54 -26.86
CA GLU A 948 34.31 27.56 -27.85
C GLU A 948 32.79 27.72 -27.96
N VAL A 949 32.05 26.60 -27.97
CA VAL A 949 30.57 26.60 -27.94
C VAL A 949 30.07 27.29 -26.67
N GLN A 950 30.64 26.98 -25.50
CA GLN A 950 30.32 27.66 -24.23
C GLN A 950 30.68 29.15 -24.25
N GLY A 951 31.76 29.53 -24.94
CA GLY A 951 32.15 30.92 -25.16
C GLY A 951 31.11 31.69 -25.98
N LEU A 952 30.66 31.11 -27.10
CA LEU A 952 29.59 31.67 -27.93
C LEU A 952 28.28 31.79 -27.16
N ALA A 953 27.91 30.78 -26.36
CA ALA A 953 26.74 30.83 -25.48
C ALA A 953 26.80 32.01 -24.49
N ASN A 954 27.94 32.24 -23.84
CA ASN A 954 28.13 33.41 -22.97
C ASN A 954 27.98 34.73 -23.75
N ARG A 955 28.48 34.79 -25.00
CA ARG A 955 28.36 35.98 -25.84
C ARG A 955 26.91 36.26 -26.26
N ILE A 956 26.13 35.23 -26.57
CA ILE A 956 24.67 35.36 -26.85
C ILE A 956 23.94 36.02 -25.67
N ILE A 957 24.32 35.67 -24.43
CA ILE A 957 23.68 36.19 -23.22
C ILE A 957 24.03 37.68 -23.01
N ILE A 958 25.29 38.07 -23.21
CA ILE A 958 25.81 39.39 -22.80
C ILE A 958 25.76 40.43 -23.94
N ASP A 959 26.01 40.02 -25.19
CA ASP A 959 26.14 40.90 -26.35
C ASP A 959 24.84 40.89 -27.16
N GLU A 960 24.04 41.95 -26.98
CA GLU A 960 22.78 42.15 -27.70
C GLU A 960 22.97 42.26 -29.22
N GLY A 961 24.04 42.93 -29.67
CA GLY A 961 24.34 43.12 -31.08
C GLY A 961 24.71 41.79 -31.76
N PHE A 962 25.49 40.95 -31.09
CA PHE A 962 25.80 39.60 -31.55
C PHE A 962 24.54 38.72 -31.58
N ARG A 963 23.77 38.69 -30.49
CA ARG A 963 22.52 37.91 -30.40
C ARG A 963 21.53 38.26 -31.50
N ASN A 964 21.35 39.56 -31.79
CA ASN A 964 20.36 40.02 -32.77
C ASN A 964 20.69 39.65 -34.23
N LYS A 965 21.92 39.20 -34.53
CA LYS A 965 22.29 38.63 -35.85
C LYS A 965 21.73 37.23 -36.09
N HIS A 966 21.23 36.57 -35.04
CA HIS A 966 20.74 35.19 -35.07
C HIS A 966 19.29 35.13 -34.54
N ALA A 967 18.32 34.88 -35.43
CA ALA A 967 16.89 34.97 -35.10
C ALA A 967 16.46 34.03 -33.96
N GLU A 968 16.93 32.76 -33.96
CA GLU A 968 16.63 31.79 -32.89
C GLU A 968 17.17 32.27 -31.53
N ALA A 969 18.41 32.80 -31.49
CA ALA A 969 19.01 33.31 -30.26
C ALA A 969 18.29 34.55 -29.72
N LYS A 970 17.86 35.45 -30.63
CA LYS A 970 17.04 36.62 -30.28
C LYS A 970 15.69 36.19 -29.69
N HIS A 971 14.98 35.26 -30.34
CA HIS A 971 13.68 34.81 -29.90
C HIS A 971 13.75 34.09 -28.55
N TRP A 972 14.73 33.19 -28.38
CA TRP A 972 14.99 32.49 -27.12
C TRP A 972 15.20 33.46 -25.96
N PHE A 973 16.08 34.45 -26.12
CA PHE A 973 16.36 35.41 -25.06
C PHE A 973 15.16 36.32 -24.74
N ALA A 974 14.41 36.73 -25.76
CA ALA A 974 13.19 37.52 -25.58
C ALA A 974 12.13 36.75 -24.78
N SER A 975 11.97 35.45 -25.05
CA SER A 975 11.08 34.57 -24.28
C SER A 975 11.49 34.49 -22.80
N LEU A 976 12.78 34.34 -22.51
CA LEU A 976 13.28 34.33 -21.13
C LEU A 976 13.00 35.65 -20.42
N ALA A 977 13.22 36.79 -21.09
CA ALA A 977 12.94 38.10 -20.52
C ALA A 977 11.44 38.32 -20.23
N GLN A 978 10.57 37.85 -21.13
CA GLN A 978 9.11 37.94 -21.00
C GLN A 978 8.57 37.06 -19.87
N ASN A 979 9.12 35.84 -19.72
CA ASN A 979 8.67 34.83 -18.77
C ASN A 979 9.53 34.79 -17.48
N ASN A 980 10.07 35.94 -17.05
CA ASN A 980 10.94 36.01 -15.87
C ASN A 980 10.17 36.42 -14.59
N PRO A 981 9.70 35.47 -13.76
CA PRO A 981 8.97 35.76 -12.53
C PRO A 981 9.85 36.39 -11.44
N SER A 982 9.22 37.09 -10.48
CA SER A 982 9.87 37.43 -9.22
C SER A 982 9.90 36.19 -8.33
N VAL A 983 11.10 35.68 -8.04
CA VAL A 983 11.29 34.51 -7.17
C VAL A 983 12.20 34.86 -5.98
N ALA A 984 11.82 34.45 -4.77
CA ALA A 984 12.68 34.53 -3.58
C ALA A 984 13.64 33.33 -3.53
N SER A 985 14.84 33.50 -2.95
CA SER A 985 15.85 32.43 -2.91
C SER A 985 15.45 31.32 -1.94
N LYS A 986 15.19 31.66 -0.67
CA LYS A 986 14.80 30.67 0.35
C LYS A 986 13.69 31.19 1.26
N GLY A 987 12.79 30.29 1.67
CA GLY A 987 11.69 30.60 2.57
C GLY A 987 12.18 30.56 4.02
N ILE A 988 12.20 29.36 4.59
CA ILE A 988 12.65 29.10 5.95
C ILE A 988 14.00 28.38 5.91
N VAL A 989 15.02 28.98 6.51
CA VAL A 989 16.36 28.41 6.56
C VAL A 989 16.79 28.19 8.01
N CYS A 990 17.13 26.94 8.35
CA CYS A 990 17.85 26.60 9.56
C CYS A 990 19.25 26.13 9.18
N ALA A 991 20.27 26.83 9.62
CA ALA A 991 21.66 26.62 9.21
C ALA A 991 22.66 26.80 10.36
N GLY A 992 23.94 26.67 10.02
CA GLY A 992 25.07 26.85 10.94
C GLY A 992 25.77 25.53 11.25
N SER A 993 26.73 25.58 12.17
CA SER A 993 27.46 24.42 12.67
C SER A 993 26.65 23.63 13.72
N TYR A 994 25.54 24.20 14.21
CA TYR A 994 24.68 23.55 15.20
C TYR A 994 23.20 23.76 14.93
N ILE A 995 22.41 22.69 14.97
CA ILE A 995 20.94 22.74 14.95
C ILE A 995 20.40 21.72 15.96
N GLY A 996 19.59 22.16 16.93
CA GLY A 996 18.94 21.26 17.87
C GLY A 996 17.63 20.69 17.30
N HIS A 997 16.51 21.05 17.91
CA HIS A 997 15.16 20.67 17.57
C HIS A 997 14.50 21.73 16.67
N VAL A 998 13.96 21.31 15.52
CA VAL A 998 13.29 22.18 14.56
C VAL A 998 11.85 21.73 14.38
N PHE A 999 10.92 22.66 14.60
CA PHE A 999 9.49 22.50 14.36
C PHE A 999 8.99 23.57 13.39
N ILE A 1000 8.56 23.15 12.21
CA ILE A 1000 8.04 24.02 11.15
C ILE A 1000 6.62 23.55 10.82
N SER A 1001 5.60 24.33 11.18
CA SER A 1001 4.21 23.93 10.93
C SER A 1001 3.29 25.02 10.43
N GLU A 1002 2.24 24.66 9.69
CA GLU A 1002 1.14 25.60 9.36
C GLU A 1002 1.61 26.87 8.62
N ASN A 1003 2.76 26.81 7.93
CA ASN A 1003 3.25 27.95 7.14
C ASN A 1003 2.73 27.86 5.71
N VAL A 1004 2.42 29.03 5.13
CA VAL A 1004 2.11 29.18 3.71
C VAL A 1004 3.29 29.85 3.03
N VAL A 1005 3.92 29.20 2.05
CA VAL A 1005 5.13 29.70 1.38
C VAL A 1005 4.89 29.79 -0.12
N THR A 1006 4.91 31.01 -0.68
CA THR A 1006 4.55 31.26 -2.09
C THR A 1006 5.61 32.03 -2.85
N GLY A 1007 5.95 31.56 -4.05
CA GLY A 1007 6.86 32.26 -4.97
C GLY A 1007 8.33 32.13 -4.61
N VAL A 1008 8.68 31.06 -3.91
CA VAL A 1008 10.03 30.80 -3.40
C VAL A 1008 10.67 29.64 -4.17
N GLU A 1009 11.97 29.73 -4.43
CA GLU A 1009 12.75 28.66 -5.05
C GLU A 1009 12.96 27.49 -4.09
N ASP A 1010 13.63 27.69 -2.95
CA ASP A 1010 13.79 26.66 -1.91
C ASP A 1010 12.94 27.01 -0.68
N CYS A 1011 11.82 26.31 -0.49
CA CYS A 1011 10.83 26.76 0.49
C CYS A 1011 11.25 26.48 1.93
N VAL A 1012 11.65 25.25 2.25
CA VAL A 1012 12.21 24.88 3.55
C VAL A 1012 13.58 24.26 3.36
N HIS A 1013 14.59 24.81 4.02
CA HIS A 1013 15.97 24.37 3.92
C HIS A 1013 16.61 24.21 5.30
N ILE A 1014 16.83 22.97 5.71
CA ILE A 1014 17.52 22.63 6.95
C ILE A 1014 18.83 21.96 6.59
N GLY A 1015 19.95 22.58 6.95
CA GLY A 1015 21.26 22.03 6.62
C GLY A 1015 22.32 22.58 7.54
N VAL A 1016 23.07 21.68 8.16
CA VAL A 1016 24.24 22.01 8.95
C VAL A 1016 25.48 22.10 8.06
N SER A 1017 26.38 23.01 8.40
CA SER A 1017 27.67 23.18 7.73
C SER A 1017 28.66 23.88 8.68
N HIS A 1018 29.82 23.27 8.87
CA HIS A 1018 31.02 23.92 9.37
C HIS A 1018 31.99 24.21 8.22
N ARG A 1019 32.93 25.13 8.43
CA ARG A 1019 33.95 25.53 7.44
C ARG A 1019 35.30 24.81 7.64
N THR A 1020 35.29 23.59 8.15
CA THR A 1020 36.51 22.77 8.27
C THR A 1020 36.66 21.91 7.01
N ASN A 1021 37.90 21.67 6.59
CA ASN A 1021 38.20 20.77 5.48
C ASN A 1021 38.36 19.31 5.96
N ASN A 1022 37.97 19.01 7.20
CA ASN A 1022 38.11 17.67 7.77
C ASN A 1022 36.82 16.87 7.50
N PRO A 1023 36.82 15.90 6.57
CA PRO A 1023 35.64 15.13 6.22
C PRO A 1023 35.12 14.21 7.35
N ASP A 1024 35.90 14.00 8.42
CA ASP A 1024 35.54 13.10 9.54
C ASP A 1024 34.73 13.78 10.65
N GLU A 1025 34.63 15.11 10.65
CA GLU A 1025 33.79 15.86 11.59
C GLU A 1025 32.43 16.10 10.92
N LEU A 1026 31.34 15.58 11.46
CA LEU A 1026 30.00 15.75 10.91
C LEU A 1026 29.10 16.45 11.92
N ASP A 1027 28.43 17.49 11.44
CA ASP A 1027 27.39 18.16 12.20
C ASP A 1027 26.06 17.49 11.95
N TYR A 1028 25.15 17.58 12.92
CA TYR A 1028 23.79 17.07 12.75
C TYR A 1028 22.76 18.02 13.35
N ALA A 1029 21.61 18.11 12.67
CA ALA A 1029 20.39 18.51 13.33
C ALA A 1029 19.91 17.38 14.27
N LYS A 1030 19.55 17.68 15.52
CA LYS A 1030 19.04 16.65 16.46
C LYS A 1030 17.71 16.07 16.01
N SER A 1031 16.68 16.89 15.84
CA SER A 1031 15.38 16.42 15.37
C SER A 1031 14.65 17.46 14.53
N VAL A 1032 14.09 17.01 13.41
CA VAL A 1032 13.39 17.85 12.44
C VAL A 1032 11.95 17.37 12.30
N PHE A 1033 11.01 18.29 12.51
CA PHE A 1033 9.57 18.09 12.36
C PHE A 1033 9.03 19.18 11.41
N ILE A 1034 8.52 18.76 10.26
CA ILE A 1034 7.93 19.67 9.27
C ILE A 1034 6.53 19.16 8.94
N GLN A 1035 5.49 19.88 9.32
CA GLN A 1035 4.13 19.40 9.13
C GLN A 1035 3.09 20.45 8.78
N ASP A 1036 2.03 20.06 8.09
CA ASP A 1036 0.86 20.93 7.88
C ASP A 1036 1.21 22.24 7.13
N ASN A 1037 2.28 22.27 6.32
CA ASN A 1037 2.66 23.46 5.54
C ASN A 1037 2.09 23.40 4.12
N VAL A 1038 1.74 24.55 3.56
CA VAL A 1038 1.29 24.72 2.17
C VAL A 1038 2.37 25.48 1.40
N ILE A 1039 2.92 24.85 0.38
CA ILE A 1039 4.10 25.32 -0.34
C ILE A 1039 3.79 25.45 -1.83
N TYR A 1040 3.91 26.67 -2.33
CA TYR A 1040 3.77 27.04 -3.73
C TYR A 1040 5.12 27.52 -4.28
N MET A 1041 5.85 26.58 -4.87
CA MET A 1041 7.20 26.82 -5.39
C MET A 1041 7.18 27.62 -6.70
N SER A 1042 8.23 28.39 -6.96
CA SER A 1042 8.45 29.06 -8.24
C SER A 1042 9.91 28.98 -8.66
N LYS A 1043 10.15 28.76 -9.95
CA LYS A 1043 11.49 28.56 -10.51
C LYS A 1043 12.00 29.86 -11.16
N PRO A 1044 13.24 30.30 -10.89
CA PRO A 1044 13.87 31.36 -11.67
C PRO A 1044 14.07 30.94 -13.14
N VAL A 1045 13.94 31.89 -14.08
CA VAL A 1045 13.99 31.59 -15.51
C VAL A 1045 15.36 31.09 -15.97
N GLU A 1046 16.42 31.45 -15.26
CA GLU A 1046 17.79 31.06 -15.55
C GLU A 1046 18.14 29.63 -15.15
N LYS A 1047 17.22 28.89 -14.50
CA LYS A 1047 17.45 27.50 -14.13
C LYS A 1047 16.67 26.55 -15.04
N THR A 1048 17.30 25.46 -15.46
CA THR A 1048 16.59 24.34 -16.12
C THR A 1048 15.57 23.73 -15.15
N ARG A 1049 15.97 23.48 -13.90
CA ARG A 1049 15.14 22.89 -12.83
C ARG A 1049 15.20 23.70 -11.55
N GLY A 1050 14.08 23.76 -10.81
CA GLY A 1050 14.08 24.24 -9.42
C GLY A 1050 14.74 23.20 -8.49
N ASN A 1051 15.23 23.59 -7.30
CA ASN A 1051 15.95 22.62 -6.45
C ASN A 1051 15.00 21.73 -5.64
N HIS A 1052 14.36 22.25 -4.60
CA HIS A 1052 13.53 21.44 -3.72
C HIS A 1052 12.48 22.23 -2.95
N GLY A 1053 11.31 21.61 -2.72
CA GLY A 1053 10.30 22.17 -1.81
C GLY A 1053 10.78 22.11 -0.37
N ILE A 1054 11.12 20.92 0.10
CA ILE A 1054 11.68 20.68 1.43
C ILE A 1054 13.04 20.00 1.31
N PHE A 1055 14.07 20.55 1.96
CA PHE A 1055 15.37 19.93 2.10
C PHE A 1055 15.77 19.74 3.57
N VAL A 1056 16.23 18.53 3.88
CA VAL A 1056 16.81 18.18 5.18
C VAL A 1056 18.17 17.50 4.97
N GLY A 1057 19.22 18.18 5.41
CA GLY A 1057 20.61 17.71 5.40
C GLY A 1057 21.08 17.26 6.78
N ASN A 1058 21.81 16.14 6.87
CA ASN A 1058 22.48 15.64 8.10
C ASN A 1058 21.64 15.77 9.38
N ALA A 1059 20.67 14.87 9.61
CA ALA A 1059 19.80 14.92 10.78
C ALA A 1059 19.65 13.56 11.48
N LYS A 1060 19.60 13.56 12.82
CA LYS A 1060 19.46 12.32 13.61
C LYS A 1060 18.02 11.76 13.63
N SER A 1061 17.01 12.63 13.51
CA SER A 1061 15.60 12.23 13.44
C SER A 1061 14.82 13.19 12.53
N ILE A 1062 14.03 12.64 11.60
CA ILE A 1062 13.26 13.41 10.61
C ILE A 1062 11.81 12.93 10.58
N ARG A 1063 10.86 13.85 10.68
CA ARG A 1063 9.42 13.61 10.47
C ARG A 1063 8.84 14.71 9.59
N ILE A 1064 8.32 14.33 8.43
CA ILE A 1064 7.70 15.24 7.46
C ILE A 1064 6.29 14.74 7.17
N LYS A 1065 5.27 15.49 7.56
CA LYS A 1065 3.87 15.02 7.50
C LYS A 1065 2.87 16.05 6.98
N ARG A 1066 1.85 15.64 6.23
CA ARG A 1066 0.71 16.52 5.89
C ARG A 1066 1.11 17.85 5.24
N ASN A 1067 2.17 17.87 4.44
CA ASN A 1067 2.53 19.06 3.67
C ASN A 1067 1.94 18.97 2.26
N GLU A 1068 1.45 20.09 1.74
CA GLU A 1068 1.05 20.26 0.36
C GLU A 1068 2.15 21.04 -0.38
N ILE A 1069 2.77 20.43 -1.37
CA ILE A 1069 3.87 21.00 -2.14
C ILE A 1069 3.48 21.02 -3.60
N GLN A 1070 3.34 22.22 -4.16
CA GLN A 1070 2.97 22.40 -5.55
C GLN A 1070 3.94 23.34 -6.25
N PHE A 1071 4.37 22.94 -7.46
CA PHE A 1071 5.04 23.86 -8.36
C PHE A 1071 4.02 24.71 -9.13
N ILE A 1072 4.16 26.04 -9.07
CA ILE A 1072 3.38 26.97 -9.89
C ILE A 1072 4.22 27.43 -11.08
N THR A 1073 3.77 27.11 -12.29
CA THR A 1073 4.40 27.50 -13.55
C THR A 1073 3.36 27.73 -14.64
N ASN A 1074 3.65 28.68 -15.53
CA ASN A 1074 2.91 28.87 -16.79
C ASN A 1074 3.54 28.09 -17.96
N ASP A 1075 4.71 27.49 -17.73
CA ASP A 1075 5.44 26.63 -18.66
C ASP A 1075 5.21 25.17 -18.24
N SER A 1076 4.45 24.42 -19.04
CA SER A 1076 4.11 23.02 -18.80
C SER A 1076 5.30 22.07 -18.89
N THR A 1077 6.45 22.54 -19.40
CA THR A 1077 7.70 21.74 -19.47
C THR A 1077 8.63 22.00 -18.28
N ALA A 1078 8.34 23.02 -17.48
CA ALA A 1078 9.13 23.31 -16.30
C ALA A 1078 8.78 22.35 -15.17
N GLU A 1079 9.80 21.91 -14.44
CA GLU A 1079 9.64 21.04 -13.29
C GLU A 1079 10.65 21.40 -12.19
N PHE A 1080 10.28 21.08 -10.95
CA PHE A 1080 11.22 21.08 -9.83
C PHE A 1080 11.97 19.75 -9.74
N GLN A 1081 13.22 19.77 -9.26
CA GLN A 1081 14.04 18.56 -9.19
C GLN A 1081 13.49 17.55 -8.17
N ASP A 1082 13.23 17.99 -6.93
CA ASP A 1082 12.72 17.13 -5.86
C ASP A 1082 11.57 17.82 -5.09
N GLY A 1083 10.45 17.15 -4.81
CA GLY A 1083 9.43 17.68 -3.89
C GLY A 1083 9.98 17.75 -2.46
N ILE A 1084 10.45 16.60 -1.97
CA ILE A 1084 11.17 16.46 -0.70
C ILE A 1084 12.52 15.82 -0.96
N LYS A 1085 13.61 16.43 -0.47
CA LYS A 1085 14.98 15.91 -0.53
C LYS A 1085 15.57 15.75 0.87
N ILE A 1086 15.97 14.53 1.21
CA ILE A 1086 16.71 14.20 2.42
C ILE A 1086 18.09 13.68 2.00
N HIS A 1087 19.15 14.28 2.52
CA HIS A 1087 20.51 13.97 2.09
C HIS A 1087 21.53 14.03 3.24
N GLY A 1088 22.54 13.17 3.21
CA GLY A 1088 23.68 13.25 4.13
C GLY A 1088 23.86 12.03 5.02
N ASP A 1089 24.50 12.19 6.18
CA ASP A 1089 24.60 11.14 7.20
C ASP A 1089 23.35 11.16 8.09
N LEU A 1090 22.50 10.13 7.95
CA LEU A 1090 21.13 10.14 8.43
C LEU A 1090 20.96 9.22 9.65
N GLY A 1091 20.25 9.72 10.67
CA GLY A 1091 20.02 8.93 11.88
C GLY A 1091 18.96 7.83 11.76
N ARG A 1092 18.59 7.26 12.90
CA ARG A 1092 17.78 6.03 12.96
C ARG A 1092 16.32 6.21 12.59
N MET A 1093 15.79 7.43 12.58
CA MET A 1093 14.35 7.67 12.40
C MET A 1093 14.09 8.63 11.24
N ILE A 1094 13.40 8.14 10.21
CA ILE A 1094 12.87 8.94 9.10
C ILE A 1094 11.41 8.55 8.87
N MET A 1095 10.51 9.51 8.87
CA MET A 1095 9.11 9.27 8.54
C MET A 1095 8.58 10.37 7.62
N VAL A 1096 8.18 10.01 6.42
CA VAL A 1096 7.57 10.90 5.43
C VAL A 1096 6.17 10.38 5.13
N ARG A 1097 5.11 11.02 5.63
CA ARG A 1097 3.74 10.52 5.44
C ARG A 1097 2.70 11.58 5.15
N GLU A 1098 1.60 11.20 4.49
CA GLU A 1098 0.43 12.07 4.29
C GLU A 1098 0.75 13.36 3.52
N ASN A 1099 1.83 13.40 2.72
CA ASN A 1099 2.17 14.59 1.94
C ASN A 1099 1.55 14.52 0.53
N VAL A 1100 1.13 15.67 0.01
CA VAL A 1100 0.68 15.85 -1.38
C VAL A 1100 1.75 16.63 -2.13
N ILE A 1101 2.28 16.05 -3.20
CA ILE A 1101 3.41 16.64 -3.95
C ILE A 1101 3.06 16.68 -5.43
N LYS A 1102 3.13 17.88 -6.03
CA LYS A 1102 2.71 18.14 -7.41
C LYS A 1102 3.75 18.89 -8.24
N GLY A 1103 4.03 18.41 -9.46
CA GLY A 1103 4.81 19.13 -10.48
C GLY A 1103 6.32 19.10 -10.26
N CYS A 1104 6.86 17.92 -9.94
CA CYS A 1104 8.30 17.73 -9.73
C CYS A 1104 8.80 16.45 -10.40
N ARG A 1105 10.09 16.40 -10.76
CA ARG A 1105 10.72 15.24 -11.37
C ARG A 1105 10.75 14.03 -10.44
N VAL A 1106 11.08 14.26 -9.17
CA VAL A 1106 11.08 13.21 -8.14
C VAL A 1106 10.30 13.68 -6.92
N GLY A 1107 9.31 12.90 -6.52
CA GLY A 1107 8.45 13.23 -5.38
C GLY A 1107 9.24 13.29 -4.07
N LEU A 1108 9.86 12.16 -3.71
CA LEU A 1108 10.70 12.01 -2.52
C LEU A 1108 12.07 11.43 -2.90
N ARG A 1109 13.14 12.15 -2.57
CA ARG A 1109 14.52 11.67 -2.69
C ARG A 1109 15.16 11.53 -1.32
N ILE A 1110 15.65 10.34 -1.00
CA ILE A 1110 16.49 10.06 0.17
C ILE A 1110 17.85 9.56 -0.35
N GLN A 1111 18.93 10.25 0.02
CA GLN A 1111 20.30 9.90 -0.35
C GLN A 1111 21.17 9.86 0.90
N ALA A 1112 21.37 8.66 1.44
CA ALA A 1112 22.16 8.44 2.64
C ALA A 1112 23.64 8.25 2.29
N LEU A 1113 24.54 8.99 2.94
CA LEU A 1113 25.99 8.83 2.77
C LEU A 1113 26.56 7.69 3.62
N ASP A 1114 25.80 7.20 4.60
CA ASP A 1114 26.14 6.09 5.48
C ASP A 1114 25.49 4.77 5.07
N GLU A 1115 25.17 4.63 3.77
CA GLU A 1115 24.63 3.43 3.17
C GLU A 1115 25.66 2.28 3.27
N GLY A 1116 25.34 1.24 4.05
CA GLY A 1116 26.24 0.09 4.30
C GLY A 1116 26.63 -0.14 5.77
N LYS A 1117 26.39 0.82 6.68
CA LYS A 1117 26.59 0.59 8.12
C LYS A 1117 25.46 -0.30 8.67
N LYS A 1118 25.79 -1.41 9.35
CA LYS A 1118 24.81 -2.29 10.05
C LYS A 1118 24.21 -1.57 11.25
N VAL A 1119 23.24 -0.69 11.02
CA VAL A 1119 22.52 0.07 12.05
C VAL A 1119 21.03 -0.17 11.90
N VAL A 1120 20.34 -0.43 13.01
CA VAL A 1120 18.88 -0.54 13.03
C VAL A 1120 18.27 0.83 12.69
N ARG A 1121 17.48 0.88 11.63
CA ARG A 1121 16.82 2.08 11.11
C ARG A 1121 15.31 1.86 11.01
N GLN A 1122 14.55 2.85 11.44
CA GLN A 1122 13.10 2.94 11.28
C GLN A 1122 12.80 4.04 10.26
N TRP A 1123 12.88 3.67 8.99
CA TRP A 1123 12.66 4.58 7.86
C TRP A 1123 11.38 4.19 7.13
N LEU A 1124 10.45 5.13 7.02
CA LEU A 1124 9.13 4.91 6.42
C LEU A 1124 8.74 6.07 5.49
N ALA A 1125 8.32 5.74 4.28
CA ALA A 1125 7.53 6.61 3.40
C ALA A 1125 6.14 5.99 3.23
N GLY A 1126 5.11 6.64 3.75
CA GLY A 1126 3.76 6.06 3.88
C GLY A 1126 2.64 7.01 3.46
N ASP A 1127 1.64 6.59 2.70
CA ASP A 1127 0.41 7.39 2.48
C ASP A 1127 0.68 8.76 1.84
N ASN A 1128 1.65 8.87 0.92
CA ASN A 1128 1.90 10.11 0.18
C ASN A 1128 1.24 10.05 -1.21
N LEU A 1129 0.74 11.19 -1.68
CA LEU A 1129 0.16 11.38 -3.01
C LEU A 1129 1.12 12.19 -3.87
N PHE A 1130 1.51 11.63 -5.01
CA PHE A 1130 2.38 12.25 -5.99
C PHE A 1130 1.58 12.53 -7.28
N LEU A 1131 1.51 13.78 -7.71
CA LEU A 1131 0.77 14.21 -8.91
C LEU A 1131 1.74 14.86 -9.90
N ASP A 1132 1.61 14.58 -11.19
CA ASP A 1132 2.46 15.16 -12.24
C ASP A 1132 3.97 14.97 -11.95
N VAL A 1133 4.37 13.74 -11.58
CA VAL A 1133 5.77 13.38 -11.32
C VAL A 1133 6.39 12.70 -12.53
N SER A 1134 7.39 13.34 -13.15
CA SER A 1134 7.88 12.95 -14.48
C SER A 1134 8.90 11.81 -14.52
N GLN A 1135 9.57 11.49 -13.41
CA GLN A 1135 10.55 10.40 -13.38
C GLN A 1135 10.19 9.29 -12.38
N LEU A 1136 10.29 9.56 -11.07
CA LEU A 1136 10.09 8.54 -10.04
C LEU A 1136 9.40 9.15 -8.82
N MET A 1137 8.38 8.48 -8.30
CA MET A 1137 7.73 8.88 -7.04
C MET A 1137 8.75 8.96 -5.89
N ILE A 1138 9.55 7.89 -5.72
CA ILE A 1138 10.47 7.75 -4.59
C ILE A 1138 11.82 7.18 -5.06
N ILE A 1139 12.90 7.95 -4.87
CA ILE A 1139 14.28 7.47 -4.98
C ILE A 1139 14.87 7.38 -3.58
N ALA A 1140 15.16 6.17 -3.10
CA ALA A 1140 15.68 5.95 -1.76
C ALA A 1140 16.42 4.61 -1.64
N PRO A 1141 17.31 4.47 -0.64
CA PRO A 1141 17.91 3.19 -0.24
C PRO A 1141 16.87 2.08 -0.04
N SER A 1142 17.26 0.83 -0.27
CA SER A 1142 16.40 -0.35 -0.11
C SER A 1142 15.85 -0.53 1.31
N ILE A 1143 16.54 0.01 2.32
CA ILE A 1143 16.12 -0.04 3.73
C ILE A 1143 14.89 0.83 4.05
N LEU A 1144 14.50 1.75 3.17
CA LEU A 1144 13.29 2.54 3.34
C LEU A 1144 12.05 1.66 3.13
N ARG A 1145 11.22 1.50 4.16
CA ARG A 1145 9.90 0.90 4.01
C ARG A 1145 8.97 1.85 3.26
N LYS A 1146 8.34 1.39 2.18
CA LYS A 1146 7.37 2.14 1.38
C LYS A 1146 5.99 1.52 1.56
N VAL A 1147 4.97 2.30 1.91
CA VAL A 1147 3.59 1.82 2.17
C VAL A 1147 2.60 2.80 1.55
N ASN A 1148 1.57 2.34 0.83
CA ASN A 1148 0.45 3.19 0.36
C ASN A 1148 0.84 4.52 -0.32
N ASN A 1149 1.92 4.55 -1.11
CA ASN A 1149 2.27 5.75 -1.87
C ASN A 1149 1.61 5.65 -3.25
N ILE A 1150 0.87 6.68 -3.66
CA ILE A 1150 0.07 6.67 -4.89
C ILE A 1150 0.63 7.72 -5.87
N SER A 1151 0.73 7.35 -7.14
CA SER A 1151 0.93 8.28 -8.25
C SER A 1151 -0.40 8.54 -8.94
N GLY A 1152 -0.70 9.78 -9.24
CA GLY A 1152 -1.78 10.19 -10.16
C GLY A 1152 -1.23 10.67 -11.50
#